data_AF-A0AAV7AH95-F1
#
_entry.id   AF-A0AAV7AH95-F1
#
_cell.length_a   1.000
_cell.length_b   1.000
_cell.length_c   1.000
_cell.angle_alpha   90.00
_cell.angle_beta   90.00
_cell.angle_gamma   90.00
#
_symmetry.space_group_name_H-M   'P 1'
#
loop_
_entity.id
_entity.type
_entity.pdbx_description
1 polymer ?
#
loop_
_entity_poly.entity_id
_entity_poly.type
_entity_poly.pdbx_seq_one_letter_code
_entity_poly.pdbx_strand_id
1 'polypeptide(L)'
;MNRGVFISVLMSMAFGGSSGAVCSSQTASSSLTYLVDTTGSMVNYLSQLKLVNSWILDRVTAKFPCGARQYTLVEYNDPSVGPVRYTQSKQDFGNYFNTLSASGGGDCPELTMKGLEMALINSPPKSYILVFTDASALDYGNTTLVNNVRSLITTTKSQVTFLVTGYCNTTTSPDFSIYRDIAALSFGHVYLFSVADIYKVFNYLDYTLSMPSNSSTQLFSGDFTALTHNESFSITKNFSSMMITTSGLVYSVQILGPSSFSMDQVVTEVWGFVLVVKKPTKGNWAIKVNAGGIHAVRIEGFTAFNTTSSCSKCHVNATCEDYYGSLQCLCKSGFIGDGIDCTDIDECAYSWTNNCSVGVCSNNIGSYTCKCPSGFYSPTPYSCVDINECLNSSLSRCHPLATCVNTNGNYSCSCPSGYFGDGFNCEVNDCLRGVCAAGKECVKIIGSYLCVDPCSSYIALNEPWRSSLNYVSPSYADSSSYRCDSNLTGWYRFIGSGGVRMPETCISSFSCGTHAPMWLNGVHPTTSDGIVNRTACATWSGSCCLWSSNIQIKACPGGYHVYKFSATPACTLAYCTDPATTPTTCEADEEWKLGNQGYGCYCKNQYTVSSLVDMRPELTCGTNEMKASFHKCQAKALYFTLSKDSFKNNGCFQFQDDKYTNTFSVVSRLEAGNCGVQPSQNSTHVKYTSNLLILTEASGIIMRNDTLTVTVSCVYPLDMQTSLSQALKPILKSLVVNVGGTGQFTVSMALFTDSSYKYPYTGSQVSLSVKDTLYIGAYIQGGDNSTFVVLIKNCYATPSSNPNDTVKYYLIKDSCPNKQDSTISVPQNGVSREGRLQVQMFKFVGDAYDSVYIHCALGLCNTVTGSCVPSCSGARSARMDVETQDVSFGPIVRSAASYHGPISASTVSILLPALLLMVSSMFL
;
A
#
# COMPACT_ATOMS: atom_id res chain seq x y z
N MET A 1 32.53 3.30 53.79
CA MET A 1 33.59 4.31 53.50
C MET A 1 33.25 4.98 52.17
N ASN A 2 33.37 6.32 52.13
CA ASN A 2 33.16 7.30 51.03
C ASN A 2 31.73 7.45 50.50
N ARG A 3 30.90 8.43 50.94
CA ARG A 3 30.88 9.93 50.89
C ARG A 3 30.63 10.55 49.51
N GLY A 4 29.50 11.27 49.42
CA GLY A 4 29.12 12.28 48.42
C GLY A 4 27.65 12.68 48.66
N VAL A 5 27.32 13.45 49.70
CA VAL A 5 27.23 14.93 49.77
C VAL A 5 26.31 15.53 48.70
N PHE A 6 25.03 15.68 49.08
CA PHE A 6 24.05 16.61 48.51
C PHE A 6 24.44 18.05 48.92
N ILE A 7 24.54 18.97 47.96
CA ILE A 7 24.56 20.42 48.23
C ILE A 7 23.47 21.08 47.39
N SER A 8 22.46 21.59 48.08
CA SER A 8 21.53 22.61 47.63
C SER A 8 22.28 23.93 47.46
N VAL A 9 22.18 24.55 46.27
CA VAL A 9 22.66 25.91 46.05
C VAL A 9 21.45 26.85 46.02
N LEU A 10 21.32 27.61 47.11
CA LEU A 10 20.65 28.91 47.12
C LEU A 10 21.37 29.83 46.13
N MET A 11 20.63 30.44 45.20
CA MET A 11 21.13 31.60 44.46
C MET A 11 20.41 32.85 44.99
N SER A 12 21.17 33.61 45.77
CA SER A 12 20.83 34.90 46.34
C SER A 12 20.67 35.99 45.28
N MET A 13 19.85 36.97 45.62
CA MET A 13 19.67 38.24 44.93
C MET A 13 20.98 38.89 44.48
N ALA A 14 21.03 39.28 43.21
CA ALA A 14 21.91 40.33 42.72
C ALA A 14 21.04 41.37 42.00
N PHE A 15 20.74 42.47 42.70
CA PHE A 15 20.32 43.72 42.08
C PHE A 15 21.50 44.24 41.25
N GLY A 16 21.50 43.98 39.95
CA GLY A 16 22.35 44.65 38.98
C GLY A 16 21.50 45.63 38.18
N GLY A 17 21.62 46.92 38.48
CA GLY A 17 20.97 47.97 37.72
C GLY A 17 21.53 48.03 36.31
N SER A 18 20.68 47.74 35.30
CA SER A 18 20.89 48.21 33.95
C SER A 18 20.08 49.49 33.76
N SER A 19 20.76 50.52 33.29
CA SER A 19 20.20 51.82 32.93
C SER A 19 19.12 51.65 31.86
N GLY A 20 17.88 51.51 32.30
CA GLY A 20 16.70 51.42 31.44
C GLY A 20 16.58 52.63 30.53
N ALA A 21 16.13 52.40 29.31
CA ALA A 21 15.67 53.43 28.41
C ALA A 21 14.79 54.42 29.19
N VAL A 22 15.13 55.72 29.14
CA VAL A 22 14.33 56.77 29.76
C VAL A 22 13.06 56.92 28.93
N CYS A 23 12.06 56.10 29.22
CA CYS A 23 10.72 56.22 28.68
C CYS A 23 10.07 57.48 29.28
N SER A 24 9.77 58.48 28.45
CA SER A 24 9.02 59.66 28.91
C SER A 24 7.65 59.21 29.45
N SER A 25 7.31 59.66 30.65
CA SER A 25 6.22 59.16 31.51
C SER A 25 4.78 59.40 31.02
N GLN A 26 4.54 59.59 29.72
CA GLN A 26 3.21 59.83 29.22
C GLN A 26 2.88 58.97 28.00
N THR A 27 1.94 58.05 28.22
CA THR A 27 1.01 57.48 27.25
C THR A 27 1.54 56.47 26.24
N ALA A 28 1.65 55.20 26.66
CA ALA A 28 1.05 54.06 25.96
C ALA A 28 1.20 52.77 26.80
N SER A 29 0.09 52.21 27.28
CA SER A 29 0.05 50.84 27.80
C SER A 29 -0.16 49.91 26.61
N SER A 30 0.90 49.29 26.10
CA SER A 30 0.77 48.22 25.13
C SER A 30 0.41 46.93 25.87
N SER A 31 -0.64 46.26 25.45
CA SER A 31 -1.06 44.98 26.02
C SER A 31 -1.24 43.94 24.94
N LEU A 32 -0.86 42.73 25.29
CA LEU A 32 -1.01 41.54 24.48
C LEU A 32 -2.04 40.65 25.15
N THR A 33 -3.07 40.30 24.43
CA THR A 33 -4.15 39.47 24.94
C THR A 33 -4.28 38.23 24.11
N TYR A 34 -4.24 37.08 24.75
CA TYR A 34 -4.52 35.80 24.13
C TYR A 34 -5.92 35.37 24.53
N LEU A 35 -6.76 35.12 23.54
CA LEU A 35 -8.02 34.42 23.69
C LEU A 35 -7.85 33.03 23.10
N VAL A 36 -7.87 32.00 23.93
CA VAL A 36 -7.43 30.66 23.55
C VAL A 36 -8.56 29.66 23.75
N ASP A 37 -8.85 28.96 22.67
CA ASP A 37 -9.70 27.79 22.65
C ASP A 37 -9.02 26.62 23.37
N THR A 38 -9.73 26.04 24.34
CA THR A 38 -9.24 24.97 25.21
C THR A 38 -10.11 23.71 25.14
N THR A 39 -10.85 23.53 24.05
CA THR A 39 -11.61 22.29 23.82
C THR A 39 -10.73 21.15 23.33
N GLY A 40 -11.24 19.92 23.41
CA GLY A 40 -10.48 18.68 23.18
C GLY A 40 -9.75 18.60 21.83
N SER A 41 -10.27 19.24 20.78
CA SER A 41 -9.63 19.28 19.46
C SER A 41 -8.34 20.13 19.43
N MET A 42 -8.20 21.07 20.37
CA MET A 42 -7.04 21.96 20.48
C MET A 42 -5.77 21.32 21.07
N VAL A 43 -5.78 20.03 21.48
CA VAL A 43 -4.63 19.38 22.17
C VAL A 43 -3.31 19.52 21.39
N ASN A 44 -3.31 19.18 20.10
CA ASN A 44 -2.09 19.23 19.27
C ASN A 44 -1.68 20.67 18.97
N TYR A 45 -2.66 21.56 18.76
CA TYR A 45 -2.44 22.97 18.48
C TYR A 45 -1.83 23.70 19.68
N LEU A 46 -2.40 23.51 20.88
CA LEU A 46 -1.87 24.06 22.13
C LEU A 46 -0.42 23.63 22.38
N SER A 47 -0.08 22.38 22.07
CA SER A 47 1.29 21.89 22.20
C SER A 47 2.27 22.71 21.34
N GLN A 48 1.89 23.03 20.10
CA GLN A 48 2.71 23.86 19.21
C GLN A 48 2.69 25.33 19.61
N LEU A 49 1.55 25.86 20.04
CA LEU A 49 1.43 27.23 20.54
C LEU A 49 2.31 27.48 21.77
N LYS A 50 2.45 26.49 22.65
CA LYS A 50 3.35 26.58 23.82
C LYS A 50 4.82 26.68 23.43
N LEU A 51 5.24 25.98 22.37
CA LEU A 51 6.61 26.09 21.87
C LEU A 51 6.91 27.53 21.45
N VAL A 52 6.00 28.20 20.76
CA VAL A 52 6.26 29.51 20.15
C VAL A 52 6.04 30.68 21.12
N ASN A 53 5.33 30.47 22.23
CA ASN A 53 4.81 31.57 23.05
C ASN A 53 5.92 32.48 23.59
N SER A 54 7.03 31.92 24.07
CA SER A 54 8.17 32.70 24.53
C SER A 54 8.70 33.63 23.44
N TRP A 55 8.80 33.15 22.20
CA TRP A 55 9.25 33.95 21.07
C TRP A 55 8.31 35.12 20.77
N ILE A 56 6.97 34.91 20.78
CA ILE A 56 6.00 36.00 20.59
C ILE A 56 6.16 37.03 21.72
N LEU A 57 6.32 36.57 22.97
CA LEU A 57 6.49 37.45 24.12
C LEU A 57 7.79 38.26 24.07
N ASP A 58 8.89 37.67 23.58
CA ASP A 58 10.15 38.37 23.34
C ASP A 58 10.00 39.45 22.27
N ARG A 59 9.29 39.16 21.18
CA ARG A 59 9.04 40.13 20.10
C ARG A 59 8.14 41.27 20.53
N VAL A 60 7.05 40.97 21.23
CA VAL A 60 6.18 41.99 21.82
C VAL A 60 6.96 42.86 22.82
N THR A 61 7.89 42.25 23.56
CA THR A 61 8.81 42.98 24.45
C THR A 61 9.75 43.91 23.70
N ALA A 62 10.31 43.47 22.58
CA ALA A 62 11.12 44.30 21.69
C ALA A 62 10.31 45.45 21.04
N LYS A 63 9.05 45.19 20.65
CA LYS A 63 8.18 46.19 19.99
C LYS A 63 7.80 47.34 20.91
N PHE A 64 7.52 47.03 22.17
CA PHE A 64 6.99 48.00 23.12
C PHE A 64 7.93 48.19 24.32
N PRO A 65 9.17 48.67 24.12
CA PRO A 65 10.17 48.79 25.17
C PRO A 65 9.72 49.71 26.33
N CYS A 66 8.73 50.57 26.08
CA CYS A 66 8.20 51.56 27.01
C CYS A 66 6.70 51.40 27.26
N GLY A 67 6.26 51.56 28.51
CA GLY A 67 4.85 51.55 28.93
C GLY A 67 4.50 50.50 29.98
N ALA A 68 3.38 50.66 30.70
CA ALA A 68 2.84 49.61 31.54
C ALA A 68 2.30 48.48 30.64
N ARG A 69 2.96 47.32 30.66
CA ARG A 69 2.57 46.15 29.87
C ARG A 69 1.59 45.31 30.68
N GLN A 70 0.44 44.99 30.10
CA GLN A 70 -0.45 43.97 30.64
C GLN A 70 -0.56 42.83 29.63
N TYR A 71 -0.28 41.62 30.08
CA TYR A 71 -0.57 40.40 29.35
C TYR A 71 -1.86 39.81 29.89
N THR A 72 -2.84 39.58 29.02
CA THR A 72 -4.15 39.02 29.41
C THR A 72 -4.34 37.68 28.72
N LEU A 73 -4.76 36.65 29.45
CA LEU A 73 -5.11 35.33 28.94
C LEU A 73 -6.58 35.07 29.26
N VAL A 74 -7.35 34.76 28.23
CA VAL A 74 -8.75 34.35 28.34
C VAL A 74 -8.86 32.97 27.75
N GLU A 75 -9.24 32.01 28.58
CA GLU A 75 -9.55 30.64 28.18
C GLU A 75 -11.03 30.59 27.78
N TYR A 76 -11.39 29.81 26.77
CA TYR A 76 -12.78 29.44 26.54
C TYR A 76 -12.89 27.98 26.12
N ASN A 77 -13.97 27.35 26.57
CA ASN A 77 -14.41 26.02 26.20
C ASN A 77 -15.94 26.03 26.16
N ASP A 78 -16.60 25.18 25.38
CA ASP A 78 -18.04 24.98 25.52
C ASP A 78 -18.34 24.13 26.78
N PRO A 79 -19.10 24.61 27.80
CA PRO A 79 -19.90 25.85 27.85
C PRO A 79 -19.32 27.00 28.68
N SER A 80 -18.07 26.94 29.14
CA SER A 80 -17.49 27.94 30.04
C SER A 80 -16.46 28.87 29.39
N VAL A 81 -16.62 30.17 29.63
CA VAL A 81 -15.61 31.18 29.28
C VAL A 81 -14.89 31.62 30.55
N GLY A 82 -13.56 31.58 30.50
CA GLY A 82 -12.66 31.88 31.60
C GLY A 82 -11.91 30.65 32.12
N PRO A 83 -11.02 30.83 33.10
CA PRO A 83 -10.76 32.07 33.84
C PRO A 83 -10.02 33.13 32.99
N VAL A 84 -10.23 34.41 33.34
CA VAL A 84 -9.40 35.50 32.84
C VAL A 84 -8.23 35.72 33.78
N ARG A 85 -7.01 35.67 33.25
CA ARG A 85 -5.78 35.94 34.00
C ARG A 85 -5.07 37.12 33.37
N TYR A 86 -4.51 38.02 34.16
CA TYR A 86 -3.66 39.08 33.64
C TYR A 86 -2.48 39.33 34.58
N THR A 87 -1.37 39.75 34.00
CA THR A 87 -0.13 40.04 34.73
C THR A 87 0.69 41.07 33.96
N GLN A 88 1.60 41.75 34.66
CA GLN A 88 2.60 42.62 34.04
C GLN A 88 3.94 41.88 33.81
N SER A 89 4.08 40.68 34.39
CA SER A 89 5.27 39.84 34.26
C SER A 89 5.18 38.96 33.02
N LYS A 90 6.13 39.13 32.10
CA LYS A 90 6.29 38.24 30.94
C LYS A 90 6.41 36.77 31.37
N GLN A 91 7.18 36.52 32.43
CA GLN A 91 7.45 35.17 32.93
C GLN A 91 6.18 34.52 33.50
N ASP A 92 5.40 35.26 34.29
CA ASP A 92 4.16 34.74 34.86
C ASP A 92 3.13 34.44 33.78
N PHE A 93 3.04 35.30 32.76
CA PHE A 93 2.17 35.06 31.62
C PHE A 93 2.58 33.81 30.83
N GLY A 94 3.90 33.65 30.60
CA GLY A 94 4.45 32.44 30.00
C GLY A 94 4.09 31.18 30.80
N ASN A 95 4.17 31.24 32.13
CA ASN A 95 3.75 30.14 33.01
C ASN A 95 2.26 29.85 32.89
N TYR A 96 1.40 30.88 32.92
CA TYR A 96 -0.06 30.71 32.75
C TYR A 96 -0.38 30.01 31.43
N PHE A 97 0.21 30.47 30.34
CA PHE A 97 0.00 29.90 29.01
C PHE A 97 0.48 28.45 28.92
N ASN A 98 1.63 28.13 29.53
CA ASN A 98 2.17 26.77 29.51
C ASN A 98 1.32 25.78 30.32
N THR A 99 0.51 26.25 31.28
CA THR A 99 -0.44 25.43 32.03
C THR A 99 -1.74 25.13 31.28
N LEU A 100 -2.01 25.75 30.14
CA LEU A 100 -3.22 25.50 29.36
C LEU A 100 -3.32 24.03 28.96
N SER A 101 -4.48 23.42 29.14
CA SER A 101 -4.75 22.07 28.69
C SER A 101 -6.08 22.05 27.98
N ALA A 102 -6.13 21.41 26.83
CA ALA A 102 -7.39 21.12 26.17
C ALA A 102 -8.17 20.08 26.99
N SER A 103 -9.44 20.36 27.30
CA SER A 103 -10.31 19.46 28.06
C SER A 103 -11.78 19.76 27.80
N GLY A 104 -12.63 18.73 27.78
CA GLY A 104 -14.06 18.90 27.46
C GLY A 104 -14.32 19.33 26.02
N GLY A 105 -15.56 19.73 25.74
CA GLY A 105 -16.00 20.27 24.43
C GLY A 105 -16.54 19.22 23.48
N GLY A 106 -17.70 19.52 22.87
CA GLY A 106 -18.31 18.79 21.76
C GLY A 106 -18.01 19.52 20.46
N ASP A 107 -16.83 19.24 19.92
CA ASP A 107 -16.35 19.39 18.55
C ASP A 107 -17.19 20.29 17.63
N CYS A 108 -17.14 21.61 17.91
CA CYS A 108 -17.63 22.70 17.04
C CYS A 108 -19.16 22.95 17.09
N PRO A 109 -19.66 24.22 17.21
CA PRO A 109 -18.95 25.51 17.31
C PRO A 109 -18.72 26.02 18.75
N GLU A 110 -17.90 27.08 18.93
CA GLU A 110 -17.39 27.53 20.25
C GLU A 110 -17.84 28.95 20.69
N LEU A 111 -17.79 29.25 21.99
CA LEU A 111 -18.21 30.55 22.57
C LEU A 111 -17.20 31.71 22.36
N THR A 112 -16.72 31.88 21.13
CA THR A 112 -15.65 32.84 20.79
C THR A 112 -16.05 34.29 21.03
N MET A 113 -17.29 34.70 20.73
CA MET A 113 -17.69 36.12 20.90
C MET A 113 -17.77 36.50 22.37
N LYS A 114 -18.21 35.58 23.24
CA LYS A 114 -18.22 35.80 24.68
C LYS A 114 -16.80 35.86 25.25
N GLY A 115 -15.93 34.97 24.78
CA GLY A 115 -14.49 35.05 25.04
C GLY A 115 -13.88 36.40 24.64
N LEU A 116 -14.25 36.89 23.46
CA LEU A 116 -13.75 38.16 22.93
C LEU A 116 -14.27 39.38 23.70
N GLU A 117 -15.53 39.36 24.13
CA GLU A 117 -16.07 40.38 25.04
C GLU A 117 -15.24 40.45 26.33
N MET A 118 -14.95 39.30 26.95
CA MET A 118 -14.12 39.22 28.16
C MET A 118 -12.69 39.70 27.91
N ALA A 119 -12.09 39.33 26.77
CA ALA A 119 -10.76 39.80 26.38
C ALA A 119 -10.72 41.33 26.25
N LEU A 120 -11.69 41.92 25.55
CA LEU A 120 -11.77 43.37 25.35
C LEU A 120 -12.00 44.15 26.65
N ILE A 121 -12.86 43.65 27.54
CA ILE A 121 -13.15 44.29 28.84
C ILE A 121 -11.92 44.29 29.74
N ASN A 122 -11.18 43.18 29.77
CA ASN A 122 -10.06 42.99 30.70
C ASN A 122 -8.71 43.42 30.12
N SER A 123 -8.69 44.02 28.93
CA SER A 123 -7.46 44.46 28.29
C SER A 123 -7.43 46.00 28.15
N PRO A 124 -6.26 46.64 28.34
CA PRO A 124 -6.12 48.07 28.11
C PRO A 124 -6.54 48.52 26.69
N PRO A 125 -6.90 49.79 26.48
CA PRO A 125 -7.13 50.33 25.14
C PRO A 125 -5.91 50.14 24.21
N LYS A 126 -6.16 49.96 22.91
CA LYS A 126 -5.17 49.68 21.87
C LYS A 126 -4.40 48.36 22.09
N SER A 127 -5.06 47.37 22.69
CA SER A 127 -4.50 46.02 22.85
C SER A 127 -4.39 45.30 21.51
N TYR A 128 -3.40 44.43 21.40
CA TYR A 128 -3.34 43.40 20.38
C TYR A 128 -3.97 42.12 20.93
N ILE A 129 -5.12 41.74 20.37
CA ILE A 129 -5.86 40.55 20.78
C ILE A 129 -5.64 39.46 19.73
N LEU A 130 -4.99 38.37 20.13
CA LEU A 130 -4.81 37.16 19.33
C LEU A 130 -5.83 36.12 19.76
N VAL A 131 -6.68 35.69 18.84
CA VAL A 131 -7.69 34.65 19.06
C VAL A 131 -7.21 33.35 18.42
N PHE A 132 -7.01 32.30 19.21
CA PHE A 132 -6.57 30.99 18.76
C PHE A 132 -7.71 29.99 18.85
N THR A 133 -8.11 29.38 17.73
CA THR A 133 -9.23 28.43 17.67
C THR A 133 -9.14 27.48 16.49
N ASP A 134 -9.76 26.32 16.60
CA ASP A 134 -9.97 25.39 15.49
C ASP A 134 -11.45 25.27 15.09
N ALA A 135 -12.30 26.18 15.58
CA ALA A 135 -13.74 26.15 15.39
C ALA A 135 -14.32 27.48 14.86
N SER A 136 -15.58 27.42 14.42
CA SER A 136 -16.43 28.60 14.15
C SER A 136 -17.08 29.11 15.44
N ALA A 137 -17.61 30.33 15.45
CA ALA A 137 -18.29 30.89 16.61
C ALA A 137 -19.73 30.33 16.75
N LEU A 138 -20.07 29.78 17.91
CA LEU A 138 -21.42 29.31 18.29
C LEU A 138 -22.34 30.48 18.59
N ASP A 139 -21.81 31.51 19.25
CA ASP A 139 -22.54 32.64 19.79
C ASP A 139 -22.67 33.82 18.81
N TYR A 140 -22.37 33.61 17.53
CA TYR A 140 -22.49 34.61 16.46
C TYR A 140 -23.92 35.17 16.29
N GLY A 141 -24.94 34.34 16.60
CA GLY A 141 -26.35 34.71 16.50
C GLY A 141 -26.84 35.59 17.66
N ASN A 142 -26.07 35.75 18.73
CA ASN A 142 -26.41 36.61 19.86
C ASN A 142 -26.11 38.08 19.52
N THR A 143 -27.10 38.76 18.94
CA THR A 143 -26.95 40.14 18.43
C THR A 143 -26.53 41.14 19.51
N THR A 144 -27.02 41.01 20.74
CA THR A 144 -26.63 41.86 21.87
C THR A 144 -25.15 41.71 22.18
N LEU A 145 -24.67 40.47 22.30
CA LEU A 145 -23.26 40.18 22.57
C LEU A 145 -22.35 40.70 21.45
N VAL A 146 -22.70 40.41 20.19
CA VAL A 146 -21.92 40.86 19.03
C VAL A 146 -21.87 42.39 18.96
N ASN A 147 -22.97 43.08 19.24
CA ASN A 147 -22.99 44.55 19.27
C ASN A 147 -22.13 45.12 20.40
N ASN A 148 -22.11 44.48 21.57
CA ASN A 148 -21.22 44.85 22.66
C ASN A 148 -19.74 44.71 22.25
N VAL A 149 -19.38 43.58 21.63
CA VAL A 149 -18.02 43.34 21.12
C VAL A 149 -17.63 44.43 20.10
N ARG A 150 -18.49 44.75 19.15
CA ARG A 150 -18.25 45.82 18.15
C ARG A 150 -18.06 47.19 18.80
N SER A 151 -18.87 47.51 19.80
CA SER A 151 -18.77 48.76 20.57
C SER A 151 -17.45 48.84 21.36
N LEU A 152 -17.06 47.75 22.01
CA LEU A 152 -15.81 47.63 22.74
C LEU A 152 -14.59 47.78 21.83
N ILE A 153 -14.58 47.14 20.65
CA ILE A 153 -13.52 47.31 19.64
C ILE A 153 -13.38 48.77 19.24
N THR A 154 -14.50 49.44 18.93
CA THR A 154 -14.51 50.84 18.51
C THR A 154 -13.99 51.77 19.62
N THR A 155 -14.39 51.51 20.87
CA THR A 155 -14.03 52.33 22.03
C THR A 155 -12.58 52.12 22.47
N THR A 156 -12.15 50.86 22.56
CA THR A 156 -10.79 50.51 22.97
C THR A 156 -9.77 50.74 21.86
N LYS A 157 -10.20 50.73 20.58
CA LYS A 157 -9.32 50.74 19.41
C LYS A 157 -8.33 49.56 19.41
N SER A 158 -8.72 48.44 20.02
CA SER A 158 -7.92 47.22 20.04
C SER A 158 -8.03 46.48 18.71
N GLN A 159 -6.93 45.88 18.26
CA GLN A 159 -6.86 45.10 17.03
C GLN A 159 -7.11 43.62 17.36
N VAL A 160 -8.03 42.97 16.63
CA VAL A 160 -8.39 41.56 16.86
C VAL A 160 -7.95 40.73 15.66
N THR A 161 -7.00 39.83 15.88
CA THR A 161 -6.49 38.91 14.87
C THR A 161 -6.88 37.49 15.23
N PHE A 162 -7.52 36.79 14.29
CA PHE A 162 -7.92 35.40 14.43
C PHE A 162 -6.88 34.49 13.78
N LEU A 163 -6.45 33.50 14.54
CA LEU A 163 -5.51 32.47 14.17
C LEU A 163 -6.28 31.15 14.20
N VAL A 164 -6.83 30.80 13.04
CA VAL A 164 -7.85 29.77 12.90
C VAL A 164 -7.27 28.58 12.17
N THR A 165 -7.46 27.38 12.73
CA THR A 165 -6.93 26.13 12.17
C THR A 165 -8.01 25.17 11.67
N GLY A 166 -9.28 25.47 11.95
CA GLY A 166 -10.43 24.71 11.52
C GLY A 166 -11.71 25.56 11.51
N TYR A 167 -12.80 25.01 10.99
CA TYR A 167 -14.11 25.64 10.96
C TYR A 167 -15.18 24.55 10.95
N CYS A 168 -16.36 24.84 11.50
CA CYS A 168 -17.40 23.82 11.69
C CYS A 168 -18.21 23.54 10.42
N ASN A 169 -18.32 24.54 9.54
CA ASN A 169 -19.15 24.49 8.34
C ASN A 169 -18.33 24.87 7.10
N THR A 170 -18.36 26.13 6.68
CA THR A 170 -17.59 26.65 5.54
C THR A 170 -17.01 28.00 5.91
N THR A 171 -15.99 28.46 5.19
CA THR A 171 -15.44 29.82 5.40
C THR A 171 -16.42 30.94 5.01
N THR A 172 -17.54 30.59 4.38
CA THR A 172 -18.61 31.49 3.94
C THR A 172 -19.82 31.51 4.86
N SER A 173 -19.93 30.58 5.81
CA SER A 173 -21.10 30.49 6.67
C SER A 173 -21.06 31.57 7.78
N PRO A 174 -22.23 32.03 8.29
CA PRO A 174 -22.31 33.16 9.22
C PRO A 174 -21.51 33.01 10.52
N ASP A 175 -21.41 31.77 11.01
CA ASP A 175 -20.62 31.34 12.17
C ASP A 175 -19.11 31.54 11.99
N PHE A 176 -18.61 31.53 10.75
CA PHE A 176 -17.22 31.84 10.43
C PHE A 176 -17.05 33.28 9.92
N SER A 177 -17.99 33.78 9.11
CA SER A 177 -17.89 35.12 8.52
C SER A 177 -17.88 36.22 9.58
N ILE A 178 -18.46 35.97 10.76
CA ILE A 178 -18.38 36.88 11.91
C ILE A 178 -16.93 37.20 12.30
N TYR A 179 -15.98 36.26 12.18
CA TYR A 179 -14.57 36.51 12.46
C TYR A 179 -14.00 37.55 11.49
N ARG A 180 -14.37 37.45 10.21
CA ARG A 180 -13.96 38.43 9.20
C ARG A 180 -14.54 39.81 9.46
N ASP A 181 -15.82 39.88 9.84
CA ASP A 181 -16.48 41.14 10.19
C ASP A 181 -15.78 41.83 11.38
N ILE A 182 -15.47 41.06 12.42
CA ILE A 182 -14.80 41.56 13.62
C ILE A 182 -13.34 41.95 13.33
N ALA A 183 -12.62 41.15 12.55
CA ALA A 183 -11.27 41.47 12.08
C ALA A 183 -11.27 42.75 11.25
N ALA A 184 -12.20 42.90 10.30
CA ALA A 184 -12.34 44.10 9.48
C ALA A 184 -12.62 45.35 10.31
N LEU A 185 -13.53 45.27 11.29
CA LEU A 185 -13.85 46.37 12.20
C LEU A 185 -12.66 46.80 13.06
N SER A 186 -11.91 45.82 13.57
CA SER A 186 -10.75 46.06 14.44
C SER A 186 -9.45 46.33 13.66
N PHE A 187 -9.52 46.36 12.32
CA PHE A 187 -8.37 46.42 11.44
C PHE A 187 -7.39 45.25 11.62
N GLY A 188 -7.84 44.13 12.17
CA GLY A 188 -7.09 42.88 12.25
C GLY A 188 -7.35 41.98 11.04
N HIS A 189 -7.00 40.70 11.23
CA HIS A 189 -6.99 39.69 10.16
C HIS A 189 -7.54 38.35 10.62
N VAL A 190 -7.97 37.54 9.65
CA VAL A 190 -8.27 36.12 9.87
C VAL A 190 -7.26 35.31 9.07
N TYR A 191 -6.41 34.57 9.78
CA TYR A 191 -5.49 33.61 9.20
C TYR A 191 -6.10 32.22 9.33
N LEU A 192 -6.39 31.60 8.20
CA LEU A 192 -6.77 30.19 8.12
C LEU A 192 -5.56 29.41 7.60
N PHE A 193 -5.00 28.55 8.44
CA PHE A 193 -3.77 27.83 8.14
C PHE A 193 -3.80 26.40 8.68
N SER A 194 -2.98 25.53 8.09
CA SER A 194 -2.82 24.16 8.59
C SER A 194 -1.84 24.13 9.76
N VAL A 195 -1.91 23.10 10.62
CA VAL A 195 -0.89 22.84 11.66
C VAL A 195 0.53 22.94 11.10
N ALA A 196 0.75 22.41 9.89
CA ALA A 196 2.06 22.41 9.24
C ALA A 196 2.56 23.81 8.87
N ASP A 197 1.68 24.82 8.79
CA ASP A 197 2.03 26.20 8.46
C ASP A 197 2.02 27.13 9.67
N ILE A 198 1.75 26.63 10.88
CA ILE A 198 1.62 27.45 12.10
C ILE A 198 2.85 28.34 12.32
N TYR A 199 4.03 27.84 11.98
CA TYR A 199 5.28 28.59 12.12
C TYR A 199 5.41 29.77 11.15
N LYS A 200 4.85 29.65 9.95
CA LYS A 200 4.86 30.72 8.95
C LYS A 200 3.98 31.87 9.41
N VAL A 201 2.87 31.54 10.09
CA VAL A 201 1.99 32.53 10.73
C VAL A 201 2.73 33.25 11.86
N PHE A 202 3.64 32.59 12.58
CA PHE A 202 4.49 33.30 13.54
C PHE A 202 5.47 34.26 12.87
N ASN A 203 6.13 33.89 11.77
CA ASN A 203 6.97 34.83 11.02
C ASN A 203 6.17 36.06 10.55
N TYR A 204 4.93 35.85 10.15
CA TYR A 204 3.99 36.91 9.81
C TYR A 204 3.65 37.80 11.03
N LEU A 205 3.34 37.18 12.17
CA LEU A 205 3.10 37.87 13.42
C LEU A 205 4.34 38.63 13.89
N ASP A 206 5.57 38.14 13.63
CA ASP A 206 6.81 38.86 13.94
C ASP A 206 6.76 40.29 13.40
N TYR A 207 6.40 40.38 12.11
CA TYR A 207 6.51 41.62 11.40
C TYR A 207 5.38 42.58 11.75
N THR A 208 4.15 42.08 11.82
CA THR A 208 3.01 42.90 12.23
C THR A 208 3.10 43.32 13.70
N LEU A 209 3.64 42.46 14.55
CA LEU A 209 3.96 42.75 15.94
C LEU A 209 5.31 43.47 16.12
N SER A 210 6.06 43.89 15.08
CA SER A 210 7.26 44.74 15.24
C SER A 210 7.08 46.20 14.79
N MET A 211 5.94 46.55 14.18
CA MET A 211 5.66 47.90 13.66
C MET A 211 4.99 48.87 14.67
N PRO A 212 5.55 50.07 14.95
CA PRO A 212 5.06 50.97 16.02
C PRO A 212 3.58 51.34 15.89
N SER A 213 2.77 51.13 16.94
CA SER A 213 1.30 51.29 16.88
C SER A 213 0.80 52.72 17.11
N ASN A 214 1.57 53.57 17.79
CA ASN A 214 1.07 54.88 18.26
C ASN A 214 1.01 55.96 17.15
N SER A 215 1.48 55.66 15.95
CA SER A 215 1.60 56.58 14.82
C SER A 215 1.12 55.98 13.49
N SER A 216 0.36 54.88 13.56
CA SER A 216 -0.27 54.31 12.37
C SER A 216 -1.52 55.10 11.98
N THR A 217 -1.76 55.20 10.69
CA THR A 217 -2.98 55.72 10.07
C THR A 217 -3.49 54.65 9.12
N GLN A 218 -4.71 54.19 9.33
CA GLN A 218 -5.39 53.27 8.43
C GLN A 218 -5.67 53.99 7.11
N LEU A 219 -5.11 53.48 6.01
CA LEU A 219 -5.23 54.08 4.68
C LEU A 219 -6.29 53.38 3.84
N PHE A 220 -6.39 52.06 3.97
CA PHE A 220 -7.35 51.26 3.23
C PHE A 220 -7.68 49.97 3.98
N SER A 221 -8.94 49.56 3.92
CA SER A 221 -9.42 48.28 4.43
C SER A 221 -10.52 47.77 3.50
N GLY A 222 -10.35 46.56 2.96
CA GLY A 222 -11.34 45.95 2.09
C GLY A 222 -11.35 44.44 2.22
N ASP A 223 -12.54 43.85 2.10
CA ASP A 223 -12.79 42.42 2.07
C ASP A 223 -13.45 42.07 0.74
N PHE A 224 -12.90 41.07 0.04
CA PHE A 224 -13.26 40.77 -1.35
C PHE A 224 -13.62 39.31 -1.52
N THR A 225 -14.60 39.05 -2.40
CA THR A 225 -15.00 37.70 -2.81
C THR A 225 -14.58 37.34 -4.23
N ALA A 226 -14.12 38.31 -5.03
CA ALA A 226 -13.69 38.11 -6.41
C ALA A 226 -12.27 37.53 -6.51
N LEU A 227 -11.99 36.72 -7.54
CA LEU A 227 -10.67 36.11 -7.78
C LEU A 227 -9.58 37.13 -8.18
N THR A 228 -9.96 38.30 -8.66
CA THR A 228 -9.03 39.39 -8.94
C THR A 228 -9.74 40.71 -8.68
N HIS A 229 -9.09 41.61 -7.95
CA HIS A 229 -9.62 42.94 -7.72
C HIS A 229 -8.53 44.00 -7.88
N ASN A 230 -8.96 45.23 -8.14
CA ASN A 230 -8.11 46.41 -8.27
C ASN A 230 -8.76 47.54 -7.47
N GLU A 231 -8.02 48.13 -6.55
CA GLU A 231 -8.51 49.16 -5.64
C GLU A 231 -7.55 50.34 -5.61
N SER A 232 -8.11 51.54 -5.45
CA SER A 232 -7.33 52.78 -5.39
C SER A 232 -7.50 53.46 -4.04
N PHE A 233 -6.41 53.99 -3.50
CA PHE A 233 -6.40 54.73 -2.24
C PHE A 233 -5.45 55.92 -2.34
N SER A 234 -5.65 56.94 -1.50
CA SER A 234 -4.86 58.18 -1.57
C SER A 234 -4.08 58.42 -0.29
N ILE A 235 -2.80 58.77 -0.46
CA ILE A 235 -1.93 59.17 0.65
C ILE A 235 -1.87 60.70 0.69
N THR A 236 -2.36 61.28 1.80
CA THR A 236 -2.42 62.74 2.01
C THR A 236 -1.35 63.25 2.99
N LYS A 237 -0.83 62.37 3.84
CA LYS A 237 0.19 62.66 4.86
C LYS A 237 1.55 62.13 4.43
N ASN A 238 2.61 62.66 5.02
CA ASN A 238 3.94 62.09 4.86
C ASN A 238 4.06 60.91 5.82
N PHE A 239 4.12 59.71 5.28
CA PHE A 239 4.44 58.51 6.03
C PHE A 239 5.89 58.14 5.83
N SER A 240 6.48 57.59 6.87
CA SER A 240 7.80 57.01 6.80
C SER A 240 7.79 55.61 6.18
N SER A 241 6.70 54.89 6.36
CA SER A 241 6.45 53.59 5.74
C SER A 241 4.96 53.36 5.53
N MET A 242 4.65 52.50 4.57
CA MET A 242 3.31 51.98 4.36
C MET A 242 3.39 50.45 4.35
N MET A 243 2.65 49.81 5.25
CA MET A 243 2.53 48.36 5.31
C MET A 243 1.23 47.94 4.61
N ILE A 244 1.33 46.89 3.81
CA ILE A 244 0.21 46.29 3.11
C ILE A 244 0.17 44.83 3.53
N THR A 245 -0.95 44.46 4.13
CA THR A 245 -1.24 43.09 4.53
C THR A 245 -2.38 42.54 3.70
N THR A 246 -2.23 41.30 3.25
CA THR A 246 -3.34 40.51 2.72
C THR A 246 -3.53 39.21 3.50
N SER A 247 -4.76 38.73 3.62
CA SER A 247 -5.08 37.41 4.19
C SER A 247 -6.12 36.69 3.32
N GLY A 248 -6.01 35.36 3.20
CA GLY A 248 -6.80 34.53 2.29
C GLY A 248 -5.95 33.96 1.16
N LEU A 249 -6.53 33.13 0.28
CA LEU A 249 -5.79 32.47 -0.80
C LEU A 249 -5.33 33.47 -1.87
N VAL A 250 -4.18 34.13 -1.67
CA VAL A 250 -3.62 35.16 -2.55
C VAL A 250 -2.44 34.59 -3.32
N TYR A 251 -2.43 34.76 -4.64
CA TYR A 251 -1.36 34.28 -5.53
C TYR A 251 -0.33 35.37 -5.85
N SER A 252 -0.77 36.62 -5.98
CA SER A 252 0.13 37.74 -6.25
C SER A 252 -0.49 39.09 -5.88
N VAL A 253 0.35 40.01 -5.43
CA VAL A 253 -0.01 41.42 -5.16
C VAL A 253 0.87 42.35 -5.97
N GLN A 254 0.26 43.29 -6.68
CA GLN A 254 0.94 44.35 -7.42
C GLN A 254 0.51 45.71 -6.89
N ILE A 255 1.47 46.60 -6.64
CA ILE A 255 1.22 47.96 -6.16
C ILE A 255 1.71 48.96 -7.21
N LEU A 256 0.88 49.98 -7.46
CA LEU A 256 1.15 51.08 -8.34
C LEU A 256 1.13 52.36 -7.52
N GLY A 257 2.22 53.12 -7.57
CA GLY A 257 2.37 54.41 -6.89
C GLY A 257 2.48 55.55 -7.89
N PRO A 258 2.35 56.81 -7.43
CA PRO A 258 2.44 57.98 -8.29
C PRO A 258 3.88 58.28 -8.77
N SER A 259 4.89 57.64 -8.16
CA SER A 259 6.30 57.72 -8.55
C SER A 259 7.00 56.39 -8.27
N SER A 260 8.25 56.22 -8.69
CA SER A 260 9.06 55.04 -8.34
C SER A 260 9.30 54.97 -6.82
N PHE A 261 9.14 53.79 -6.23
CA PHE A 261 9.27 53.57 -4.79
C PHE A 261 10.10 52.31 -4.49
N SER A 262 10.63 52.24 -3.27
CA SER A 262 11.28 51.04 -2.75
C SER A 262 10.27 50.22 -1.94
N MET A 263 10.22 48.92 -2.20
CA MET A 263 9.32 47.99 -1.51
C MET A 263 10.05 46.72 -1.10
N ASP A 264 9.85 46.31 0.14
CA ASP A 264 10.34 45.05 0.69
C ASP A 264 9.19 44.03 0.70
N GLN A 265 9.45 42.82 0.20
CA GLN A 265 8.52 41.68 0.30
C GLN A 265 8.92 40.87 1.53
N VAL A 266 8.17 41.03 2.61
CA VAL A 266 8.53 40.46 3.91
C VAL A 266 7.99 39.05 4.04
N VAL A 267 6.70 38.86 3.74
CA VAL A 267 6.04 37.54 3.73
C VAL A 267 5.32 37.39 2.40
N THR A 268 5.54 36.26 1.74
CA THR A 268 4.90 35.92 0.46
C THR A 268 4.41 34.48 0.52
N GLU A 269 3.27 34.27 1.18
CA GLU A 269 2.66 32.96 1.32
C GLU A 269 1.32 32.92 0.58
N VAL A 270 0.90 31.71 0.19
CA VAL A 270 -0.37 31.51 -0.55
C VAL A 270 -1.58 31.95 0.29
N TRP A 271 -1.47 31.94 1.62
CA TRP A 271 -2.54 32.37 2.53
C TRP A 271 -2.42 33.85 2.97
N GLY A 272 -1.37 34.58 2.55
CA GLY A 272 -1.20 35.99 2.91
C GLY A 272 0.15 36.63 2.54
N PHE A 273 0.14 37.96 2.34
CA PHE A 273 1.31 38.76 2.00
C PHE A 273 1.53 39.86 3.05
N VAL A 274 2.80 40.18 3.32
CA VAL A 274 3.23 41.43 4.00
C VAL A 274 4.22 42.15 3.11
N LEU A 275 3.83 43.34 2.67
CA LEU A 275 4.66 44.22 1.84
C LEU A 275 4.87 45.54 2.56
N VAL A 276 6.10 46.06 2.51
CA VAL A 276 6.40 47.38 3.09
C VAL A 276 7.02 48.31 2.07
N VAL A 277 6.37 49.44 1.87
CA VAL A 277 6.86 50.54 1.03
C VAL A 277 7.56 51.57 1.91
N LYS A 278 8.82 51.86 1.61
CA LYS A 278 9.63 52.87 2.32
C LYS A 278 9.35 54.27 1.77
N LYS A 279 9.11 55.24 2.67
CA LYS A 279 8.90 56.67 2.36
C LYS A 279 7.89 56.89 1.21
N PRO A 280 6.64 56.37 1.33
CA PRO A 280 5.65 56.46 0.25
C PRO A 280 5.30 57.92 -0.07
N THR A 281 5.29 58.27 -1.36
CA THR A 281 4.93 59.61 -1.82
C THR A 281 3.43 59.87 -1.71
N LYS A 282 3.06 61.13 -1.40
CA LYS A 282 1.67 61.59 -1.47
C LYS A 282 1.10 61.43 -2.88
N GLY A 283 -0.19 61.15 -2.97
CA GLY A 283 -0.90 60.99 -4.23
C GLY A 283 -1.75 59.72 -4.25
N ASN A 284 -2.18 59.35 -5.45
CA ASN A 284 -3.04 58.19 -5.67
C ASN A 284 -2.19 56.93 -5.86
N TRP A 285 -2.56 55.91 -5.12
CA TRP A 285 -1.98 54.57 -5.18
C TRP A 285 -3.06 53.59 -5.63
N ALA A 286 -2.64 52.50 -6.25
CA ALA A 286 -3.52 51.39 -6.58
C ALA A 286 -2.88 50.06 -6.20
N ILE A 287 -3.73 49.12 -5.79
CA ILE A 287 -3.35 47.75 -5.47
C ILE A 287 -4.17 46.80 -6.33
N LYS A 288 -3.48 45.87 -6.98
CA LYS A 288 -4.09 44.78 -7.75
C LYS A 288 -3.73 43.46 -7.08
N VAL A 289 -4.74 42.69 -6.71
CA VAL A 289 -4.58 41.40 -6.03
C VAL A 289 -5.18 40.30 -6.88
N ASN A 290 -4.43 39.21 -7.07
CA ASN A 290 -4.90 37.97 -7.67
C ASN A 290 -5.04 36.90 -6.58
N ALA A 291 -6.20 36.29 -6.46
CA ALA A 291 -6.57 35.39 -5.37
C ALA A 291 -7.44 34.22 -5.87
N GLY A 292 -7.38 33.09 -5.16
CA GLY A 292 -8.19 31.89 -5.40
C GLY A 292 -9.54 31.88 -4.69
N GLY A 293 -9.88 32.92 -3.93
CA GLY A 293 -11.12 32.99 -3.16
C GLY A 293 -11.27 34.25 -2.33
N ILE A 294 -12.03 34.16 -1.23
CA ILE A 294 -12.25 35.29 -0.31
C ILE A 294 -10.94 35.70 0.34
N HIS A 295 -10.69 37.00 0.35
CA HIS A 295 -9.48 37.57 0.94
C HIS A 295 -9.71 38.99 1.44
N ALA A 296 -8.81 39.46 2.29
CA ALA A 296 -8.83 40.79 2.88
C ALA A 296 -7.54 41.54 2.55
N VAL A 297 -7.64 42.86 2.43
CA VAL A 297 -6.52 43.79 2.25
C VAL A 297 -6.61 44.86 3.33
N ARG A 298 -5.50 45.11 4.01
CA ARG A 298 -5.34 46.19 5.00
C ARG A 298 -4.07 46.97 4.67
N ILE A 299 -4.17 48.30 4.67
CA ILE A 299 -3.05 49.19 4.38
C ILE A 299 -2.92 50.23 5.49
N GLU A 300 -1.76 50.28 6.13
CA GLU A 300 -1.45 51.26 7.18
C GLU A 300 -0.24 52.09 6.81
N GLY A 301 -0.36 53.41 6.97
CA GLY A 301 0.75 54.34 6.91
C GLY A 301 1.28 54.61 8.31
N PHE A 302 2.59 54.53 8.51
CA PHE A 302 3.25 54.79 9.78
C PHE A 302 4.07 56.07 9.66
N THR A 303 4.13 56.87 10.73
CA THR A 303 5.10 57.97 10.87
C THR A 303 6.07 57.65 12.01
N ALA A 304 7.39 57.71 11.82
CA ALA A 304 8.30 57.42 12.92
C ALA A 304 8.08 58.29 14.16
N PHE A 305 8.40 57.69 15.31
CA PHE A 305 8.56 58.42 16.55
C PHE A 305 9.88 59.19 16.51
N ASN A 306 9.84 60.46 16.89
CA ASN A 306 11.05 61.22 17.16
C ASN A 306 11.59 60.78 18.55
N THR A 307 12.18 59.60 18.63
CA THR A 307 12.90 59.16 19.82
C THR A 307 14.31 59.74 19.76
N THR A 308 14.73 60.46 20.81
CA THR A 308 16.12 60.88 21.01
C THR A 308 16.98 59.67 21.40
N SER A 309 17.05 58.68 20.50
CA SER A 309 17.97 57.55 20.64
C SER A 309 19.29 57.97 20.00
N SER A 310 20.30 58.18 20.84
CA SER A 310 21.66 58.35 20.35
C SER A 310 22.18 56.99 19.95
N CYS A 311 22.40 56.78 18.66
CA CYS A 311 23.05 55.59 18.13
C CYS A 311 24.41 55.27 18.76
N SER A 312 24.98 56.19 19.56
CA SER A 312 26.14 55.94 20.40
C SER A 312 25.90 54.89 21.50
N LYS A 313 24.66 54.46 21.76
CA LYS A 313 24.30 53.49 22.81
C LYS A 313 23.77 52.15 22.27
N CYS A 314 23.86 51.90 20.97
CA CYS A 314 23.39 50.62 20.42
C CYS A 314 24.18 49.45 21.00
N HIS A 315 23.49 48.32 21.21
CA HIS A 315 24.14 47.07 21.54
C HIS A 315 25.21 46.73 20.48
N VAL A 316 26.25 45.98 20.86
CA VAL A 316 27.30 45.54 19.91
C VAL A 316 26.73 44.71 18.75
N ASN A 317 25.63 43.99 19.02
CA ASN A 317 24.87 43.21 18.05
C ASN A 317 23.67 43.97 17.48
N ALA A 318 23.68 45.31 17.52
CA ALA A 318 22.71 46.16 16.86
C ALA A 318 23.38 47.05 15.80
N THR A 319 22.61 47.47 14.81
CA THR A 319 22.97 48.51 13.85
C THR A 319 22.13 49.75 14.11
N CYS A 320 22.76 50.92 14.01
CA CYS A 320 22.05 52.18 13.98
C CYS A 320 21.54 52.39 12.56
N GLU A 321 20.25 52.23 12.36
CA GLU A 321 19.62 52.38 11.05
C GLU A 321 18.55 53.45 11.09
N ASP A 322 18.31 54.06 9.92
CA ASP A 322 17.16 54.93 9.69
C ASP A 322 15.88 54.07 9.68
N TYR A 323 15.36 53.78 10.87
CA TYR A 323 14.08 53.11 11.03
C TYR A 323 12.99 54.16 10.89
N TYR A 324 12.53 54.30 9.65
CA TYR A 324 11.35 55.09 9.31
C TYR A 324 11.51 56.61 9.59
N GLY A 325 12.69 57.19 9.50
CA GLY A 325 12.93 58.64 9.72
C GLY A 325 13.41 58.97 11.14
N SER A 326 13.67 57.96 11.96
CA SER A 326 14.34 58.08 13.25
C SER A 326 15.53 57.13 13.30
N LEU A 327 16.67 57.62 13.77
CA LEU A 327 17.83 56.78 14.02
C LEU A 327 17.57 55.93 15.26
N GLN A 328 17.41 54.63 15.04
CA GLN A 328 17.15 53.66 16.09
C GLN A 328 18.14 52.52 15.99
N CYS A 329 18.48 51.97 17.15
CA CYS A 329 19.25 50.74 17.21
C CYS A 329 18.29 49.59 16.86
N LEU A 330 18.65 48.79 15.87
CA LEU A 330 17.95 47.57 15.50
C LEU A 330 18.89 46.40 15.74
N CYS A 331 18.43 45.36 16.42
CA CYS A 331 19.24 44.15 16.56
C CYS A 331 19.57 43.61 15.16
N LYS A 332 20.84 43.21 14.96
CA LYS A 332 21.30 42.56 13.74
C LYS A 332 20.50 41.28 13.50
N SER A 333 20.48 40.81 12.26
CA SER A 333 19.92 39.48 11.94
C SER A 333 20.53 38.40 12.85
N GLY A 334 19.71 37.46 13.33
CA GLY A 334 20.09 36.46 14.34
C GLY A 334 19.97 36.94 15.80
N PHE A 335 19.55 38.18 16.03
CA PHE A 335 19.36 38.73 17.38
C PHE A 335 17.97 39.31 17.60
N ILE A 336 17.52 39.31 18.85
CA ILE A 336 16.22 39.83 19.30
C ILE A 336 16.42 40.77 20.49
N GLY A 337 15.63 41.84 20.55
CA GLY A 337 15.71 42.84 21.63
C GLY A 337 15.30 44.23 21.17
N ASP A 338 15.54 45.24 22.00
CA ASP A 338 15.15 46.64 21.75
C ASP A 338 16.23 47.45 21.02
N GLY A 339 17.31 46.79 20.58
CA GLY A 339 18.47 47.41 19.92
C GLY A 339 19.51 48.00 20.87
N ILE A 340 19.14 48.28 22.13
CA ILE A 340 20.06 48.68 23.20
C ILE A 340 20.57 47.45 23.94
N ASP A 341 19.69 46.47 24.12
CA ASP A 341 19.98 45.11 24.57
C ASP A 341 19.53 44.14 23.48
N CYS A 342 20.44 43.31 22.98
CA CYS A 342 20.15 42.32 21.96
C CYS A 342 20.70 40.97 22.40
N THR A 343 19.80 40.01 22.57
CA THR A 343 20.12 38.63 22.88
C THR A 343 20.11 37.79 21.62
N ASP A 344 20.91 36.74 21.62
CA ASP A 344 20.96 35.74 20.55
C ASP A 344 19.59 35.07 20.36
N ILE A 345 19.18 34.89 19.11
CA ILE A 345 18.03 34.03 18.80
C ILE A 345 18.56 32.61 18.74
N ASP A 346 18.11 31.73 19.64
CA ASP A 346 18.43 30.30 19.51
C ASP A 346 17.60 29.71 18.37
N GLU A 347 18.17 29.67 17.16
CA GLU A 347 17.42 29.14 16.01
C GLU A 347 17.19 27.62 16.12
N CYS A 348 17.88 26.93 17.02
CA CYS A 348 17.72 25.50 17.28
C CYS A 348 16.67 25.20 18.35
N ALA A 349 16.29 26.19 19.17
CA ALA A 349 15.18 26.03 20.13
C ALA A 349 13.85 25.75 19.42
N TYR A 350 13.71 26.18 18.16
CA TYR A 350 12.49 26.01 17.39
C TYR A 350 12.78 25.48 15.98
N SER A 351 12.04 24.47 15.55
CA SER A 351 12.29 23.79 14.26
C SER A 351 12.04 24.66 13.03
N TRP A 352 11.33 25.78 13.16
CA TRP A 352 11.03 26.70 12.05
C TRP A 352 11.93 27.92 11.96
N THR A 353 12.74 28.19 12.99
CA THR A 353 13.72 29.28 12.96
C THR A 353 15.01 28.86 12.26
N ASN A 354 15.18 27.56 12.02
CA ASN A 354 16.28 27.01 11.25
C ASN A 354 15.76 26.23 10.03
N ASN A 355 16.59 26.09 9.01
CA ASN A 355 16.30 25.26 7.83
C ASN A 355 17.06 23.92 7.88
N CYS A 356 17.33 23.39 9.08
CA CYS A 356 17.97 22.09 9.28
C CYS A 356 16.92 20.96 9.18
N SER A 357 16.17 20.91 8.07
CA SER A 357 15.05 20.00 7.84
C SER A 357 15.33 18.52 8.14
N VAL A 358 16.57 18.07 7.94
CA VAL A 358 17.03 16.68 8.23
C VAL A 358 18.33 16.68 9.05
N GLY A 359 18.82 17.84 9.48
CA GLY A 359 20.12 18.03 10.12
C GLY A 359 20.04 18.27 11.63
N VAL A 360 21.15 18.07 12.33
CA VAL A 360 21.27 18.51 13.73
C VAL A 360 21.63 19.99 13.74
N CYS A 361 20.73 20.82 14.24
CA CYS A 361 20.97 22.25 14.43
C CYS A 361 21.94 22.48 15.60
N SER A 362 22.94 23.32 15.39
CA SER A 362 23.83 23.84 16.43
C SER A 362 23.73 25.36 16.44
N ASN A 363 23.25 25.92 17.55
CA ASN A 363 23.09 27.35 17.70
C ASN A 363 24.46 28.01 17.92
N ASN A 364 24.69 29.12 17.23
CA ASN A 364 25.89 29.93 17.34
C ASN A 364 25.46 31.37 17.62
N ILE A 365 26.35 32.20 18.15
CA ILE A 365 25.97 33.61 18.43
C ILE A 365 25.71 34.34 17.09
N GLY A 366 24.47 34.78 16.91
CA GLY A 366 23.93 35.50 15.76
C GLY A 366 23.57 34.63 14.55
N SER A 367 23.60 33.29 14.69
CA SER A 367 23.37 32.38 13.58
C SER A 367 23.27 30.92 14.03
N TYR A 368 23.03 30.00 13.10
CA TYR A 368 23.08 28.57 13.39
C TYR A 368 23.88 27.82 12.33
N THR A 369 24.29 26.60 12.67
CA THR A 369 24.88 25.67 11.71
C THR A 369 24.12 24.36 11.67
N CYS A 370 23.80 23.88 10.47
CA CYS A 370 23.21 22.57 10.27
C CYS A 370 24.31 21.53 10.05
N LYS A 371 24.42 20.57 10.96
CA LYS A 371 25.22 19.37 10.72
C LYS A 371 24.37 18.36 9.97
N CYS A 372 24.70 18.16 8.70
CA CYS A 372 23.96 17.25 7.84
C CYS A 372 24.33 15.79 8.11
N PRO A 373 23.35 14.89 8.23
CA PRO A 373 23.62 13.46 8.33
C PRO A 373 24.18 12.93 7.00
N SER A 374 24.71 11.71 7.03
CA SER A 374 25.14 11.01 5.80
C SER A 374 23.99 10.93 4.79
N GLY A 375 24.32 11.08 3.50
CA GLY A 375 23.33 11.20 2.42
C GLY A 375 22.87 12.64 2.15
N PHE A 376 23.31 13.61 2.96
CA PHE A 376 23.04 15.02 2.74
C PHE A 376 24.33 15.82 2.67
N TYR A 377 24.31 16.91 1.92
CA TYR A 377 25.37 17.89 1.90
C TYR A 377 24.84 19.26 2.26
N SER A 378 25.74 20.12 2.71
CA SER A 378 25.43 21.47 3.17
C SER A 378 25.94 22.46 2.12
N PRO A 379 25.11 22.85 1.12
CA PRO A 379 25.52 23.87 0.15
C PRO A 379 25.72 25.23 0.82
N THR A 380 25.00 25.50 1.90
CA THR A 380 25.18 26.65 2.80
C THR A 380 25.20 26.12 4.23
N PRO A 381 25.86 26.79 5.19
CA PRO A 381 25.91 26.34 6.58
C PRO A 381 24.54 26.25 7.27
N TYR A 382 23.48 26.70 6.60
CA TYR A 382 22.12 26.85 7.12
C TYR A 382 21.13 25.81 6.60
N SER A 383 21.55 24.90 5.71
CA SER A 383 20.63 23.88 5.19
C SER A 383 21.33 22.56 4.89
N CYS A 384 20.53 21.51 4.92
CA CYS A 384 20.91 20.19 4.44
C CYS A 384 20.09 19.86 3.20
N VAL A 385 20.80 19.66 2.10
CA VAL A 385 20.22 19.26 0.83
C VAL A 385 20.61 17.82 0.57
N ASP A 386 19.62 17.06 0.16
CA ASP A 386 19.75 15.67 -0.20
C ASP A 386 20.79 15.49 -1.32
N ILE A 387 21.72 14.55 -1.15
CA ILE A 387 22.67 14.18 -2.19
C ILE A 387 21.91 13.28 -3.15
N ASN A 388 21.71 13.72 -4.39
CA ASN A 388 21.11 12.82 -5.38
C ASN A 388 22.15 11.85 -5.93
N GLU A 389 22.26 10.67 -5.33
CA GLU A 389 23.25 9.68 -5.75
C GLU A 389 22.97 9.12 -7.16
N CYS A 390 21.72 9.21 -7.65
CA CYS A 390 21.36 8.75 -8.99
C CYS A 390 21.90 9.62 -10.12
N LEU A 391 22.29 10.87 -9.85
CA LEU A 391 22.92 11.75 -10.84
C LEU A 391 24.41 11.46 -11.05
N ASN A 392 25.02 10.65 -10.17
CA ASN A 392 26.43 10.30 -10.25
C ASN A 392 26.62 8.78 -10.11
N SER A 393 27.02 8.12 -11.20
CA SER A 393 27.26 6.67 -11.23
C SER A 393 28.37 6.19 -10.28
N SER A 394 29.19 7.10 -9.74
CA SER A 394 30.21 6.78 -8.73
C SER A 394 29.64 6.75 -7.31
N LEU A 395 28.48 7.38 -7.08
CA LEU A 395 27.80 7.45 -5.80
C LEU A 395 26.63 6.46 -5.71
N SER A 396 25.94 6.19 -6.83
CA SER A 396 24.96 5.10 -6.89
C SER A 396 25.64 3.76 -7.09
N ARG A 397 25.46 2.86 -6.12
CA ARG A 397 25.93 1.46 -6.15
C ARG A 397 24.87 0.52 -6.72
N CYS A 398 23.89 1.05 -7.44
CA CYS A 398 22.83 0.24 -8.05
C CYS A 398 23.42 -0.80 -9.00
N HIS A 399 22.75 -1.93 -9.11
CA HIS A 399 23.07 -2.93 -10.12
C HIS A 399 22.98 -2.29 -11.51
N PRO A 400 23.84 -2.67 -12.50
CA PRO A 400 23.82 -2.08 -13.84
C PRO A 400 22.48 -2.18 -14.59
N LEU A 401 21.62 -3.11 -14.18
CA LEU A 401 20.27 -3.31 -14.73
C LEU A 401 19.19 -2.57 -13.94
N ALA A 402 19.47 -2.08 -12.74
CA ALA A 402 18.49 -1.45 -11.86
C ALA A 402 18.28 0.03 -12.20
N THR A 403 17.05 0.50 -12.00
CA THR A 403 16.72 1.91 -12.04
C THR A 403 16.98 2.52 -10.67
N CYS A 404 17.90 3.49 -10.61
CA CYS A 404 18.14 4.28 -9.41
C CYS A 404 16.99 5.28 -9.20
N VAL A 405 16.46 5.33 -7.98
CA VAL A 405 15.44 6.29 -7.54
C VAL A 405 15.96 6.98 -6.31
N ASN A 406 16.20 8.28 -6.45
CA ASN A 406 16.67 9.10 -5.37
C ASN A 406 15.58 9.25 -4.29
N THR A 407 15.97 9.14 -3.03
CA THR A 407 15.08 9.31 -1.88
C THR A 407 15.69 10.33 -0.91
N ASN A 408 14.93 10.85 0.04
CA ASN A 408 15.50 11.86 0.93
C ASN A 408 16.53 11.24 1.90
N GLY A 409 17.80 11.56 1.73
CA GLY A 409 18.95 11.11 2.50
C GLY A 409 19.58 9.81 2.06
N ASN A 410 19.14 9.25 0.94
CA ASN A 410 19.61 7.99 0.41
C ASN A 410 19.08 7.79 -1.01
N TYR A 411 19.43 6.68 -1.64
CA TYR A 411 18.82 6.24 -2.87
C TYR A 411 18.33 4.81 -2.71
N SER A 412 17.28 4.50 -3.45
CA SER A 412 16.81 3.14 -3.63
C SER A 412 17.12 2.72 -5.06
N CYS A 413 17.43 1.45 -5.24
CA CYS A 413 17.58 0.86 -6.55
C CYS A 413 16.38 -0.06 -6.76
N SER A 414 15.80 -0.03 -7.94
CA SER A 414 14.67 -0.90 -8.28
C SER A 414 15.07 -1.78 -9.45
N CYS A 415 14.94 -3.09 -9.27
CA CYS A 415 15.17 -4.01 -10.38
C CYS A 415 14.06 -3.84 -11.43
N PRO A 416 14.40 -3.94 -12.72
CA PRO A 416 13.42 -3.87 -13.80
C PRO A 416 12.49 -5.09 -13.77
N SER A 417 11.32 -4.97 -14.39
CA SER A 417 10.34 -6.06 -14.47
C SER A 417 10.98 -7.36 -14.97
N GLY A 418 10.75 -8.47 -14.26
CA GLY A 418 11.41 -9.76 -14.52
C GLY A 418 12.64 -10.05 -13.64
N TYR A 419 13.14 -9.06 -12.89
CA TYR A 419 14.29 -9.19 -12.00
C TYR A 419 13.92 -8.79 -10.57
N PHE A 420 14.40 -9.54 -9.58
CA PHE A 420 14.18 -9.27 -8.16
C PHE A 420 15.51 -9.19 -7.43
N GLY A 421 15.47 -8.43 -6.34
CA GLY A 421 16.63 -8.13 -5.54
C GLY A 421 16.40 -6.80 -4.85
N ASP A 422 17.41 -6.33 -4.15
CA ASP A 422 17.40 -5.03 -3.47
C ASP A 422 17.70 -3.86 -4.41
N GLY A 423 17.84 -4.14 -5.72
CA GLY A 423 18.24 -3.18 -6.74
C GLY A 423 19.73 -2.88 -6.77
N PHE A 424 20.47 -3.17 -5.71
CA PHE A 424 21.94 -3.18 -5.70
C PHE A 424 22.48 -4.48 -6.31
N ASN A 425 21.71 -5.55 -6.16
CA ASN A 425 21.88 -6.82 -6.83
C ASN A 425 20.55 -7.17 -7.49
N CYS A 426 20.52 -7.29 -8.82
CA CYS A 426 19.33 -7.73 -9.53
C CYS A 426 19.56 -9.12 -10.11
N GLU A 427 18.82 -10.08 -9.57
CA GLU A 427 18.79 -11.45 -10.06
C GLU A 427 17.50 -11.67 -10.84
N VAL A 428 17.49 -12.58 -11.80
CA VAL A 428 16.25 -12.92 -12.50
C VAL A 428 15.28 -13.52 -11.49
N ASN A 429 14.02 -13.07 -11.52
CA ASN A 429 13.02 -13.64 -10.63
C ASN A 429 12.35 -14.85 -11.24
N ASP A 430 12.57 -15.97 -10.55
CA ASP A 430 11.96 -17.22 -10.92
C ASP A 430 10.43 -17.22 -10.68
N CYS A 431 9.88 -16.51 -9.68
CA CYS A 431 8.42 -16.41 -9.47
C CYS A 431 7.63 -15.73 -10.63
N LEU A 432 8.26 -14.90 -11.46
CA LEU A 432 7.67 -14.26 -12.65
C LEU A 432 7.78 -15.13 -13.90
N ARG A 433 8.51 -16.25 -13.83
CA ARG A 433 8.54 -17.29 -14.88
C ARG A 433 7.37 -18.29 -14.76
N GLY A 434 6.33 -17.97 -13.99
CA GLY A 434 5.19 -18.88 -13.79
C GLY A 434 5.58 -20.15 -13.02
N VAL A 435 6.54 -20.03 -12.10
CA VAL A 435 7.12 -21.15 -11.37
C VAL A 435 6.13 -21.85 -10.43
N CYS A 436 5.11 -21.12 -9.95
CA CYS A 436 4.00 -21.73 -9.21
C CYS A 436 2.83 -22.03 -10.15
N ALA A 437 2.21 -23.20 -9.96
CA ALA A 437 0.99 -23.56 -10.68
C ALA A 437 -0.11 -22.51 -10.51
N ALA A 438 -1.01 -22.40 -11.49
CA ALA A 438 -2.12 -21.44 -11.49
C ALA A 438 -2.90 -21.49 -10.16
N GLY A 439 -3.11 -20.31 -9.55
CA GLY A 439 -3.82 -20.17 -8.28
C GLY A 439 -2.96 -20.37 -7.01
N LYS A 440 -1.64 -20.57 -7.11
CA LYS A 440 -0.73 -20.55 -5.94
C LYS A 440 0.08 -19.27 -5.89
N GLU A 441 0.33 -18.77 -4.69
CA GLU A 441 1.21 -17.63 -4.46
C GLU A 441 2.66 -18.08 -4.29
N CYS A 442 3.60 -17.37 -4.94
CA CYS A 442 5.03 -17.57 -4.73
C CYS A 442 5.51 -16.71 -3.55
N VAL A 443 5.84 -17.33 -2.43
CA VAL A 443 6.37 -16.67 -1.23
C VAL A 443 7.89 -16.87 -1.19
N LYS A 444 8.66 -15.78 -1.19
CA LYS A 444 10.14 -15.85 -1.13
C LYS A 444 10.59 -16.26 0.28
N ILE A 445 11.51 -17.22 0.37
CA ILE A 445 12.21 -17.59 1.60
C ILE A 445 13.71 -17.35 1.43
N ILE A 446 14.50 -17.30 2.51
CA ILE A 446 15.93 -17.01 2.44
C ILE A 446 16.61 -18.08 1.55
N GLY A 447 17.09 -17.67 0.37
CA GLY A 447 17.76 -18.53 -0.61
C GLY A 447 16.85 -19.42 -1.48
N SER A 448 15.51 -19.28 -1.44
CA SER A 448 14.58 -20.09 -2.26
C SER A 448 13.18 -19.45 -2.38
N TYR A 449 12.20 -20.17 -2.92
CA TYR A 449 10.80 -19.77 -2.98
C TYR A 449 9.87 -20.94 -2.60
N LEU A 450 8.72 -20.62 -2.04
CA LEU A 450 7.69 -21.57 -1.59
C LEU A 450 6.37 -21.23 -2.29
N CYS A 451 5.81 -22.18 -3.03
CA CYS A 451 4.48 -22.02 -3.60
C CYS A 451 3.43 -22.40 -2.57
N VAL A 452 2.74 -21.41 -2.02
CA VAL A 452 1.69 -21.58 -1.00
C VAL A 452 0.34 -21.43 -1.67
N ASP A 453 -0.58 -22.35 -1.38
CA ASP A 453 -1.98 -22.14 -1.74
C ASP A 453 -2.64 -21.25 -0.67
N PRO A 454 -3.14 -20.05 -1.00
CA PRO A 454 -3.78 -19.19 -0.01
C PRO A 454 -5.07 -19.78 0.56
N CYS A 455 -5.65 -20.82 -0.04
CA CYS A 455 -6.74 -21.61 0.55
C CYS A 455 -6.27 -22.51 1.71
N SER A 456 -4.96 -22.73 1.84
CA SER A 456 -4.35 -23.54 2.91
C SER A 456 -3.60 -22.70 3.95
N SER A 457 -3.45 -21.40 3.72
CA SER A 457 -2.71 -20.48 4.58
C SER A 457 -3.33 -19.09 4.51
N TYR A 458 -4.19 -18.77 5.48
CA TYR A 458 -4.87 -17.48 5.64
C TYR A 458 -5.12 -17.18 7.13
N ILE A 459 -5.40 -15.91 7.43
CA ILE A 459 -5.85 -15.47 8.76
C ILE A 459 -7.37 -15.27 8.72
N ALA A 460 -8.10 -15.80 9.70
CA ALA A 460 -9.54 -15.65 9.76
C ALA A 460 -9.94 -14.30 10.38
N LEU A 461 -10.91 -13.63 9.76
CA LEU A 461 -11.55 -12.40 10.25
C LEU A 461 -12.97 -12.77 10.66
N ASN A 462 -13.25 -12.77 11.96
CA ASN A 462 -14.52 -13.21 12.53
C ASN A 462 -15.32 -12.11 13.21
N GLU A 463 -14.89 -10.85 13.03
CA GLU A 463 -15.39 -9.76 13.82
C GLU A 463 -16.81 -9.36 13.35
N PRO A 464 -17.85 -9.46 14.20
CA PRO A 464 -19.23 -9.21 13.78
C PRO A 464 -19.48 -7.77 13.30
N TRP A 465 -18.63 -6.83 13.74
CA TRP A 465 -18.78 -5.42 13.40
C TRP A 465 -18.56 -5.13 11.91
N ARG A 466 -17.94 -6.05 11.17
CA ARG A 466 -17.67 -5.94 9.72
C ARG A 466 -18.92 -6.03 8.84
N SER A 467 -20.05 -6.42 9.42
CA SER A 467 -21.32 -6.56 8.69
C SER A 467 -21.80 -5.26 8.08
N SER A 468 -22.29 -5.31 6.83
CA SER A 468 -22.94 -4.17 6.17
C SER A 468 -24.18 -3.65 6.91
N LEU A 469 -24.80 -4.48 7.76
CA LEU A 469 -25.91 -4.09 8.64
C LEU A 469 -25.46 -3.37 9.91
N ASN A 470 -24.17 -3.37 10.24
CA ASN A 470 -23.66 -2.71 11.43
C ASN A 470 -23.41 -1.21 11.15
N TYR A 471 -24.44 -0.41 11.41
CA TYR A 471 -24.41 1.04 11.23
C TYR A 471 -23.83 1.75 12.47
N VAL A 472 -22.88 2.66 12.26
CA VAL A 472 -22.33 3.54 13.29
C VAL A 472 -22.96 4.91 13.15
N SER A 473 -23.59 5.43 14.21
CA SER A 473 -24.22 6.74 14.14
C SER A 473 -23.18 7.86 13.92
N PRO A 474 -23.39 8.77 12.96
CA PRO A 474 -22.57 9.96 12.79
C PRO A 474 -22.58 10.89 14.01
N SER A 475 -23.57 10.75 14.89
CA SER A 475 -23.85 11.66 16.01
C SER A 475 -23.19 11.29 17.35
N TYR A 476 -22.37 10.23 17.43
CA TYR A 476 -21.83 9.74 18.71
C TYR A 476 -20.38 9.22 18.64
N ALA A 477 -19.63 9.62 17.62
CA ALA A 477 -18.34 9.03 17.29
C ALA A 477 -17.21 10.06 17.41
N ASP A 478 -16.52 10.06 18.55
CA ASP A 478 -15.08 10.34 18.55
C ASP A 478 -14.43 9.43 17.48
N SER A 479 -13.45 9.94 16.76
CA SER A 479 -12.65 9.21 15.76
C SER A 479 -12.16 7.83 16.23
N SER A 480 -12.10 7.61 17.55
CA SER A 480 -11.80 6.35 18.23
C SER A 480 -12.88 5.25 18.11
N SER A 481 -14.13 5.59 17.74
CA SER A 481 -15.20 4.59 17.60
C SER A 481 -15.20 3.89 16.25
N TYR A 482 -14.68 4.52 15.20
CA TYR A 482 -14.59 3.92 13.86
C TYR A 482 -13.49 2.86 13.82
N ARG A 483 -13.82 1.70 13.27
CA ARG A 483 -12.86 0.63 13.03
C ARG A 483 -12.17 0.83 11.69
N CYS A 484 -10.91 0.40 11.58
CA CYS A 484 -10.17 0.43 10.33
C CYS A 484 -9.23 -0.76 10.19
N ASP A 485 -8.89 -1.04 8.93
CA ASP A 485 -8.05 -2.15 8.51
C ASP A 485 -6.67 -1.67 8.02
N SER A 486 -6.14 -0.59 8.60
CA SER A 486 -4.81 -0.03 8.28
C SER A 486 -3.66 -0.98 8.64
N ASN A 487 -3.94 -2.04 9.41
CA ASN A 487 -3.01 -3.08 9.82
C ASN A 487 -3.16 -4.40 9.03
N LEU A 488 -4.14 -4.51 8.11
CA LEU A 488 -4.34 -5.75 7.36
C LEU A 488 -3.38 -5.83 6.18
N THR A 489 -2.48 -6.80 6.21
CA THR A 489 -1.57 -7.12 5.11
C THR A 489 -1.39 -8.63 5.00
N GLY A 490 -1.78 -9.22 3.88
CA GLY A 490 -1.69 -10.68 3.65
C GLY A 490 -3.03 -11.31 3.28
N TRP A 491 -3.10 -12.64 3.34
CA TRP A 491 -4.31 -13.41 3.00
C TRP A 491 -5.23 -13.61 4.19
N TYR A 492 -6.51 -13.27 3.99
CA TYR A 492 -7.56 -13.34 4.99
C TYR A 492 -8.79 -14.09 4.49
N ARG A 493 -9.56 -14.68 5.41
CA ARG A 493 -10.88 -15.27 5.15
C ARG A 493 -11.90 -14.66 6.09
N PHE A 494 -12.98 -14.10 5.56
CA PHE A 494 -14.12 -13.70 6.39
C PHE A 494 -14.88 -14.93 6.87
N ILE A 495 -15.14 -14.96 8.17
CA ILE A 495 -15.91 -16.00 8.85
C ILE A 495 -16.86 -15.33 9.86
N GLY A 496 -17.84 -16.07 10.38
CA GLY A 496 -18.71 -15.59 11.46
C GLY A 496 -19.96 -14.82 11.00
N SER A 497 -20.67 -14.24 11.98
CA SER A 497 -22.03 -13.73 11.82
C SER A 497 -22.14 -12.39 11.08
N GLY A 498 -21.01 -11.71 10.82
CA GLY A 498 -21.02 -10.47 10.03
C GLY A 498 -21.21 -10.68 8.53
N GLY A 499 -20.96 -11.91 8.04
CA GLY A 499 -20.90 -12.26 6.62
C GLY A 499 -19.57 -12.96 6.30
N VAL A 500 -19.55 -13.79 5.25
CA VAL A 500 -18.35 -14.56 4.84
C VAL A 500 -17.79 -14.13 3.50
N ARG A 501 -18.38 -13.11 2.88
CA ARG A 501 -17.88 -12.47 1.67
C ARG A 501 -18.06 -10.97 1.71
N MET A 502 -17.25 -10.26 0.93
CA MET A 502 -17.48 -8.84 0.71
C MET A 502 -18.79 -8.63 -0.07
N PRO A 503 -19.51 -7.52 0.14
CA PRO A 503 -20.61 -7.16 -0.73
C PRO A 503 -20.10 -6.78 -2.12
N GLU A 504 -20.77 -7.24 -3.17
CA GLU A 504 -20.50 -6.87 -4.58
C GLU A 504 -21.23 -5.61 -5.01
N THR A 505 -22.04 -5.05 -4.11
CA THR A 505 -22.82 -3.84 -4.33
C THR A 505 -22.37 -2.73 -3.38
N CYS A 506 -22.54 -1.50 -3.82
CA CYS A 506 -22.20 -0.33 -3.05
C CYS A 506 -22.95 -0.30 -1.72
N ILE A 507 -22.20 -0.13 -0.63
CA ILE A 507 -22.72 -0.03 0.74
C ILE A 507 -22.77 1.43 1.16
N SER A 508 -23.80 1.83 1.90
CA SER A 508 -23.96 3.17 2.45
C SER A 508 -22.80 3.56 3.37
N SER A 509 -22.42 4.84 3.37
CA SER A 509 -21.49 5.39 4.37
C SER A 509 -21.91 5.03 5.80
N PHE A 510 -20.95 4.95 6.71
CA PHE A 510 -21.15 4.61 8.14
C PHE A 510 -21.57 3.17 8.46
N SER A 511 -21.59 2.27 7.46
CA SER A 511 -21.80 0.83 7.67
C SER A 511 -20.51 0.09 8.01
N CYS A 512 -20.63 -1.17 8.44
CA CYS A 512 -19.50 -2.06 8.76
C CYS A 512 -18.60 -1.55 9.89
N GLY A 513 -19.17 -0.85 10.87
CA GLY A 513 -18.39 -0.36 12.02
C GLY A 513 -17.38 0.73 11.67
N THR A 514 -17.45 1.32 10.47
CA THR A 514 -16.47 2.30 9.96
C THR A 514 -17.16 3.48 9.28
N HIS A 515 -16.43 4.56 9.01
CA HIS A 515 -16.97 5.73 8.33
C HIS A 515 -17.07 5.50 6.81
N ALA A 516 -16.03 4.91 6.20
CA ALA A 516 -15.90 4.68 4.77
C ALA A 516 -15.84 3.17 4.45
N PRO A 517 -17.00 2.50 4.37
CA PRO A 517 -17.06 1.07 4.14
C PRO A 517 -16.51 0.71 2.76
N MET A 518 -15.68 -0.34 2.71
CA MET A 518 -15.13 -0.87 1.47
C MET A 518 -15.90 -2.10 0.98
N TRP A 519 -16.32 -2.08 -0.27
CA TRP A 519 -17.06 -3.14 -0.97
C TRP A 519 -16.30 -3.59 -2.22
N LEU A 520 -16.64 -4.75 -2.77
CA LEU A 520 -15.96 -5.32 -3.92
C LEU A 520 -16.54 -4.76 -5.22
N ASN A 521 -15.74 -4.06 -6.02
CA ASN A 521 -16.15 -3.61 -7.33
C ASN A 521 -15.93 -4.71 -8.38
N GLY A 522 -16.98 -5.49 -8.61
CA GLY A 522 -17.03 -6.62 -9.53
C GLY A 522 -17.42 -7.92 -8.84
N VAL A 523 -17.52 -8.98 -9.63
CA VAL A 523 -17.94 -10.30 -9.12
C VAL A 523 -16.78 -11.06 -8.48
N HIS A 524 -17.10 -11.83 -7.44
CA HIS A 524 -16.17 -12.78 -6.85
C HIS A 524 -15.73 -13.82 -7.90
N PRO A 525 -14.48 -14.29 -7.84
CA PRO A 525 -14.01 -15.35 -8.72
C PRO A 525 -14.73 -16.68 -8.45
N THR A 526 -14.69 -17.55 -9.45
CA THR A 526 -15.03 -18.97 -9.37
C THR A 526 -13.77 -19.81 -9.14
N THR A 527 -13.94 -21.09 -8.77
CA THR A 527 -12.82 -21.99 -8.46
C THR A 527 -11.89 -22.26 -9.64
N SER A 528 -12.33 -22.00 -10.89
CA SER A 528 -11.50 -22.09 -12.10
C SER A 528 -10.63 -20.87 -12.35
N ASP A 529 -10.93 -19.72 -11.73
CA ASP A 529 -10.29 -18.45 -12.07
C ASP A 529 -8.92 -18.25 -11.39
N GLY A 530 -8.59 -19.09 -10.41
CA GLY A 530 -7.34 -18.97 -9.65
C GLY A 530 -7.31 -17.71 -8.78
N ILE A 531 -6.14 -17.05 -8.71
CA ILE A 531 -5.98 -15.77 -8.02
C ILE A 531 -6.29 -14.65 -9.02
N VAL A 532 -7.34 -13.87 -8.77
CA VAL A 532 -7.74 -12.74 -9.60
C VAL A 532 -7.45 -11.42 -8.89
N ASN A 533 -7.09 -10.39 -9.66
CA ASN A 533 -6.98 -9.03 -9.14
C ASN A 533 -8.35 -8.34 -9.24
N ARG A 534 -8.76 -7.66 -8.16
CA ARG A 534 -10.00 -6.89 -8.08
C ARG A 534 -9.75 -5.56 -7.38
N THR A 535 -10.71 -4.65 -7.50
CA THR A 535 -10.66 -3.36 -6.83
C THR A 535 -11.69 -3.33 -5.71
N ALA A 536 -11.24 -3.06 -4.48
CA ALA A 536 -12.12 -2.74 -3.37
C ALA A 536 -12.35 -1.23 -3.36
N CYS A 537 -13.61 -0.80 -3.43
CA CYS A 537 -14.02 0.60 -3.49
C CYS A 537 -14.56 1.05 -2.14
N ALA A 538 -14.17 2.23 -1.68
CA ALA A 538 -14.71 2.84 -0.48
C ALA A 538 -15.83 3.83 -0.83
N THR A 539 -16.96 3.72 -0.14
CA THR A 539 -18.05 4.69 -0.26
C THR A 539 -17.75 5.92 0.58
N TRP A 540 -17.76 7.10 -0.06
CA TRP A 540 -17.52 8.38 0.61
C TRP A 540 -18.29 9.52 -0.07
N SER A 541 -18.97 10.37 0.72
CA SER A 541 -19.64 11.59 0.26
C SER A 541 -20.53 11.39 -0.97
N GLY A 542 -21.37 10.35 -0.95
CA GLY A 542 -22.29 10.03 -2.05
C GLY A 542 -21.65 9.39 -3.29
N SER A 543 -20.32 9.20 -3.32
CA SER A 543 -19.63 8.40 -4.33
C SER A 543 -19.33 7.00 -3.81
N CYS A 544 -19.68 5.98 -4.60
CA CYS A 544 -19.44 4.57 -4.27
C CYS A 544 -17.99 4.11 -4.45
N CYS A 545 -17.13 4.88 -5.12
CA CYS A 545 -15.73 4.50 -5.32
C CYS A 545 -14.82 5.74 -5.41
N LEU A 546 -14.91 6.62 -4.40
CA LEU A 546 -14.04 7.80 -4.34
C LEU A 546 -12.59 7.39 -4.01
N TRP A 547 -12.43 6.41 -3.12
CA TRP A 547 -11.15 5.78 -2.80
C TRP A 547 -11.20 4.30 -3.16
N SER A 548 -10.03 3.73 -3.47
CA SER A 548 -9.94 2.32 -3.81
C SER A 548 -8.61 1.69 -3.41
N SER A 549 -8.61 0.37 -3.30
CA SER A 549 -7.43 -0.45 -3.06
C SER A 549 -7.46 -1.66 -3.99
N ASN A 550 -6.31 -2.01 -4.57
CA ASN A 550 -6.17 -3.22 -5.36
C ASN A 550 -5.96 -4.42 -4.44
N ILE A 551 -6.84 -5.40 -4.57
CA ILE A 551 -6.85 -6.63 -3.76
C ILE A 551 -6.75 -7.84 -4.68
N GLN A 552 -6.32 -8.98 -4.12
CA GLN A 552 -6.36 -10.26 -4.83
C GLN A 552 -7.38 -11.19 -4.17
N ILE A 553 -8.11 -11.97 -4.95
CA ILE A 553 -9.15 -12.87 -4.43
C ILE A 553 -8.97 -14.24 -5.07
N LYS A 554 -9.16 -15.29 -4.27
CA LYS A 554 -9.24 -16.67 -4.77
C LYS A 554 -10.47 -17.37 -4.22
N ALA A 555 -11.19 -18.09 -5.07
CA ALA A 555 -12.23 -19.01 -4.66
C ALA A 555 -11.61 -20.36 -4.28
N CYS A 556 -11.97 -20.87 -3.11
CA CYS A 556 -11.39 -22.08 -2.54
C CYS A 556 -12.34 -23.28 -2.62
N PRO A 557 -11.81 -24.51 -2.72
CA PRO A 557 -12.60 -25.71 -2.53
C PRO A 557 -13.32 -25.66 -1.17
N GLY A 558 -14.63 -25.95 -1.16
CA GLY A 558 -15.49 -25.74 0.02
C GLY A 558 -16.32 -24.45 -0.03
N GLY A 559 -16.34 -23.73 -1.16
CA GLY A 559 -17.32 -22.67 -1.42
C GLY A 559 -17.05 -21.33 -0.73
N TYR A 560 -15.85 -21.12 -0.20
CA TYR A 560 -15.44 -19.86 0.44
C TYR A 560 -14.39 -19.12 -0.38
N HIS A 561 -14.13 -17.87 0.00
CA HIS A 561 -13.16 -16.99 -0.66
C HIS A 561 -12.10 -16.53 0.32
N VAL A 562 -10.88 -16.38 -0.18
CA VAL A 562 -9.77 -15.75 0.53
C VAL A 562 -9.37 -14.47 -0.20
N TYR A 563 -9.01 -13.46 0.57
CA TYR A 563 -8.74 -12.10 0.10
C TYR A 563 -7.34 -11.68 0.55
N LYS A 564 -6.52 -11.24 -0.39
CA LYS A 564 -5.24 -10.62 -0.09
C LYS A 564 -5.44 -9.12 0.05
N PHE A 565 -5.43 -8.64 1.29
CA PHE A 565 -5.60 -7.23 1.61
C PHE A 565 -4.26 -6.51 1.74
N SER A 566 -4.31 -5.21 1.46
CA SER A 566 -3.27 -4.23 1.77
C SER A 566 -3.80 -3.27 2.82
N ALA A 567 -2.90 -2.67 3.59
CA ALA A 567 -3.26 -1.63 4.55
C ALA A 567 -4.14 -0.57 3.89
N THR A 568 -5.26 -0.24 4.52
CA THR A 568 -6.16 0.78 3.97
C THR A 568 -5.48 2.16 3.96
N PRO A 569 -5.71 3.01 2.94
CA PRO A 569 -5.06 4.31 2.83
C PRO A 569 -5.33 5.31 3.97
N ALA A 570 -6.39 5.09 4.75
CA ALA A 570 -6.74 5.94 5.89
C ALA A 570 -7.43 5.12 6.99
N CYS A 571 -7.31 5.58 8.25
CA CYS A 571 -7.94 4.95 9.42
C CYS A 571 -9.47 5.08 9.49
N THR A 572 -10.12 5.57 8.44
CA THR A 572 -11.58 5.64 8.34
C THR A 572 -12.17 4.61 7.37
N LEU A 573 -11.34 3.70 6.83
CA LEU A 573 -11.76 2.65 5.88
C LEU A 573 -11.59 1.25 6.49
N ALA A 574 -12.60 0.39 6.28
CA ALA A 574 -12.57 -1.03 6.62
C ALA A 574 -13.26 -1.89 5.56
N TYR A 575 -12.81 -3.12 5.39
CA TYR A 575 -13.40 -4.09 4.46
C TYR A 575 -14.68 -4.70 5.05
N CYS A 576 -15.80 -4.50 4.35
CA CYS A 576 -17.13 -4.96 4.75
C CYS A 576 -17.40 -6.42 4.44
N THR A 577 -18.36 -6.99 5.16
CA THR A 577 -18.96 -8.30 4.86
C THR A 577 -20.46 -8.19 4.63
N ASP A 578 -20.98 -9.00 3.72
CA ASP A 578 -22.42 -9.12 3.45
C ASP A 578 -23.05 -10.17 4.37
N PRO A 579 -23.93 -9.81 5.32
CA PRO A 579 -24.56 -10.76 6.24
C PRO A 579 -25.50 -11.75 5.54
N ALA A 580 -26.01 -11.45 4.33
CA ALA A 580 -26.78 -12.42 3.55
C ALA A 580 -25.95 -13.64 3.12
N THR A 581 -24.62 -13.55 3.22
CA THR A 581 -23.69 -14.65 2.92
C THR A 581 -23.37 -15.52 4.14
N THR A 582 -23.92 -15.21 5.32
CA THR A 582 -23.73 -16.06 6.51
C THR A 582 -24.27 -17.48 6.27
N PRO A 583 -23.49 -18.54 6.55
CA PRO A 583 -24.01 -19.91 6.45
C PRO A 583 -25.12 -20.10 7.48
N THR A 584 -26.35 -20.37 7.04
CA THR A 584 -27.51 -20.65 7.91
C THR A 584 -27.55 -22.09 8.41
N THR A 585 -26.57 -22.92 8.03
CA THR A 585 -26.52 -24.35 8.34
C THR A 585 -25.11 -24.76 8.76
N CYS A 586 -24.99 -25.35 9.96
CA CYS A 586 -23.80 -26.09 10.38
C CYS A 586 -23.73 -27.46 9.68
N GLU A 587 -22.57 -28.10 9.72
CA GLU A 587 -22.42 -29.49 9.24
C GLU A 587 -23.38 -30.44 9.98
N ALA A 588 -23.70 -31.58 9.36
CA ALA A 588 -24.76 -32.48 9.85
C ALA A 588 -24.53 -33.00 11.29
N ASP A 589 -23.27 -33.04 11.74
CA ASP A 589 -22.83 -33.45 13.08
C ASP A 589 -22.60 -32.28 14.06
N GLU A 590 -22.90 -31.06 13.64
CA GLU A 590 -22.81 -29.83 14.42
C GLU A 590 -24.18 -29.16 14.65
N GLU A 591 -24.33 -28.46 15.77
CA GLU A 591 -25.47 -27.63 16.11
C GLU A 591 -25.04 -26.17 16.27
N TRP A 592 -25.86 -25.26 15.74
CA TRP A 592 -25.69 -23.83 15.94
C TRP A 592 -26.16 -23.46 17.35
N LYS A 593 -25.24 -23.01 18.20
CA LYS A 593 -25.57 -22.58 19.57
C LYS A 593 -24.68 -21.45 20.07
N LEU A 594 -25.12 -20.78 21.14
CA LEU A 594 -24.31 -19.80 21.87
C LEU A 594 -23.37 -20.55 22.82
N GLY A 595 -22.06 -20.48 22.56
CA GLY A 595 -21.02 -21.02 23.45
C GLY A 595 -20.20 -19.92 24.13
N ASN A 596 -19.18 -20.32 24.89
CA ASN A 596 -18.32 -19.39 25.66
C ASN A 596 -17.51 -18.41 24.79
N GLN A 597 -17.44 -18.63 23.48
CA GLN A 597 -16.75 -17.75 22.51
C GLN A 597 -17.73 -17.03 21.55
N GLY A 598 -19.04 -17.05 21.83
CA GLY A 598 -20.08 -16.47 20.99
C GLY A 598 -20.89 -17.51 20.20
N TYR A 599 -21.73 -17.02 19.29
CA TYR A 599 -22.55 -17.86 18.41
C TYR A 599 -21.66 -18.58 17.38
N GLY A 600 -21.85 -19.89 17.24
CA GLY A 600 -21.10 -20.70 16.27
C GLY A 600 -21.63 -22.12 16.15
N CYS A 601 -21.02 -22.89 15.26
CA CYS A 601 -21.27 -24.32 15.10
C CYS A 601 -20.45 -25.11 16.11
N TYR A 602 -21.10 -25.98 16.88
CA TYR A 602 -20.47 -26.82 17.89
C TYR A 602 -20.97 -28.25 17.73
N CYS A 603 -20.16 -29.27 18.03
CA CYS A 603 -20.59 -30.67 17.94
C CYS A 603 -21.90 -30.94 18.70
N LYS A 604 -22.82 -31.67 18.08
CA LYS A 604 -24.07 -32.11 18.72
C LYS A 604 -23.76 -33.01 19.92
N ASN A 605 -24.38 -32.74 21.07
CA ASN A 605 -24.17 -33.53 22.29
C ASN A 605 -24.65 -35.00 22.17
N GLN A 606 -25.54 -35.31 21.22
CA GLN A 606 -26.11 -36.66 21.00
C GLN A 606 -25.53 -37.39 19.78
N TYR A 607 -24.46 -36.88 19.18
CA TYR A 607 -23.86 -37.53 18.02
C TYR A 607 -23.08 -38.78 18.45
N THR A 608 -23.55 -39.95 18.05
CA THR A 608 -22.95 -41.25 18.39
C THR A 608 -22.33 -41.89 17.16
N VAL A 609 -21.09 -42.36 17.29
CA VAL A 609 -20.40 -43.19 16.29
C VAL A 609 -20.32 -44.61 16.83
N SER A 610 -20.74 -45.60 16.05
CA SER A 610 -20.86 -47.00 16.48
C SER A 610 -19.53 -47.72 16.68
N SER A 611 -18.49 -47.37 15.91
CA SER A 611 -17.16 -47.98 15.97
C SER A 611 -16.09 -47.09 15.32
N LEU A 612 -14.82 -47.34 15.66
CA LEU A 612 -13.65 -46.67 15.07
C LEU A 612 -13.60 -46.81 13.53
N VAL A 613 -14.20 -47.87 12.98
CA VAL A 613 -14.25 -48.18 11.52
C VAL A 613 -15.19 -47.23 10.75
N ASP A 614 -16.08 -46.52 11.45
CA ASP A 614 -17.06 -45.62 10.83
C ASP A 614 -16.49 -44.22 10.53
N MET A 615 -15.27 -43.89 11.01
CA MET A 615 -14.54 -42.67 10.61
C MET A 615 -13.96 -42.82 9.20
N ARG A 616 -14.81 -42.75 8.19
CA ARG A 616 -14.37 -42.69 6.79
C ARG A 616 -14.06 -41.23 6.40
N PRO A 617 -12.85 -40.93 5.91
CA PRO A 617 -12.54 -39.60 5.46
C PRO A 617 -13.18 -39.33 4.09
N GLU A 618 -13.49 -38.06 3.84
CA GLU A 618 -13.76 -37.59 2.48
C GLU A 618 -12.45 -37.49 1.70
N LEU A 619 -12.41 -38.12 0.53
CA LEU A 619 -11.21 -38.19 -0.31
C LEU A 619 -11.29 -37.24 -1.50
N THR A 620 -10.31 -36.35 -1.61
CA THR A 620 -10.12 -35.46 -2.76
C THR A 620 -8.81 -35.78 -3.48
N CYS A 621 -8.90 -36.07 -4.77
CA CYS A 621 -7.76 -36.44 -5.62
C CYS A 621 -7.36 -35.27 -6.52
N GLY A 622 -6.22 -34.62 -6.23
CA GLY A 622 -5.65 -33.54 -7.04
C GLY A 622 -4.70 -34.06 -8.12
N THR A 623 -4.08 -33.18 -8.91
CA THR A 623 -3.15 -33.61 -9.98
C THR A 623 -1.83 -34.19 -9.46
N ASN A 624 -1.33 -33.71 -8.32
CA ASN A 624 -0.03 -34.11 -7.74
C ASN A 624 -0.14 -34.59 -6.27
N GLU A 625 -1.32 -34.54 -5.66
CA GLU A 625 -1.54 -34.85 -4.25
C GLU A 625 -2.92 -35.48 -4.01
N MET A 626 -3.02 -36.29 -2.94
CA MET A 626 -4.29 -36.81 -2.42
C MET A 626 -4.54 -36.22 -1.03
N LYS A 627 -5.79 -35.80 -0.77
CA LYS A 627 -6.23 -35.19 0.49
C LYS A 627 -7.35 -36.04 1.11
N ALA A 628 -7.17 -36.48 2.34
CA ALA A 628 -8.16 -37.19 3.14
C ALA A 628 -8.63 -36.29 4.30
N SER A 629 -9.92 -35.99 4.38
CA SER A 629 -10.50 -35.07 5.37
C SER A 629 -11.37 -35.82 6.37
N PHE A 630 -11.07 -35.69 7.67
CA PHE A 630 -11.79 -36.34 8.77
C PHE A 630 -12.64 -35.33 9.55
N HIS A 631 -13.84 -35.71 9.99
CA HIS A 631 -14.68 -34.86 10.83
C HIS A 631 -14.23 -34.91 12.31
N LYS A 632 -14.02 -33.75 12.93
CA LYS A 632 -13.52 -33.60 14.31
C LYS A 632 -14.57 -34.01 15.33
N CYS A 633 -15.85 -33.71 15.07
CA CYS A 633 -16.94 -34.13 15.95
C CYS A 633 -17.11 -35.65 15.99
N GLN A 634 -16.81 -36.38 14.90
CA GLN A 634 -16.76 -37.85 14.90
C GLN A 634 -15.66 -38.39 15.81
N ALA A 635 -14.44 -37.84 15.72
CA ALA A 635 -13.34 -38.22 16.61
C ALA A 635 -13.65 -37.89 18.09
N LYS A 636 -14.25 -36.73 18.35
CA LYS A 636 -14.66 -36.31 19.69
C LYS A 636 -15.74 -37.22 20.29
N ALA A 637 -16.67 -37.71 19.48
CA ALA A 637 -17.68 -38.70 19.89
C ALA A 637 -17.05 -40.06 20.29
N LEU A 638 -15.84 -40.35 19.79
CA LEU A 638 -15.04 -41.52 20.14
C LEU A 638 -14.02 -41.25 21.27
N TYR A 639 -14.17 -40.12 21.97
CA TYR A 639 -13.34 -39.71 23.13
C TYR A 639 -11.85 -39.45 22.83
N PHE A 640 -11.49 -39.09 21.60
CA PHE A 640 -10.13 -38.64 21.29
C PHE A 640 -10.15 -37.41 20.37
N THR A 641 -9.01 -36.71 20.29
CA THR A 641 -8.86 -35.50 19.45
C THR A 641 -7.88 -35.78 18.33
N LEU A 642 -8.26 -35.45 17.09
CA LEU A 642 -7.37 -35.54 15.94
C LEU A 642 -6.32 -34.44 16.01
N SER A 643 -5.06 -34.83 15.99
CA SER A 643 -3.92 -33.94 15.84
C SER A 643 -2.89 -34.57 14.90
N LYS A 644 -1.83 -33.82 14.57
CA LYS A 644 -0.69 -34.36 13.82
C LYS A 644 -0.11 -35.61 14.50
N ASP A 645 -0.10 -35.64 15.83
CA ASP A 645 0.51 -36.71 16.62
C ASP A 645 -0.36 -37.97 16.68
N SER A 646 -1.65 -37.85 16.34
CA SER A 646 -2.54 -39.01 16.16
C SER A 646 -2.13 -39.90 14.98
N PHE A 647 -1.18 -39.51 14.13
CA PHE A 647 -0.77 -40.28 12.96
C PHE A 647 0.66 -40.83 13.13
N LYS A 648 0.82 -42.15 12.99
CA LYS A 648 2.12 -42.82 13.22
C LYS A 648 3.24 -42.34 12.28
N ASN A 649 2.89 -41.92 11.07
CA ASN A 649 3.83 -41.44 10.04
C ASN A 649 3.74 -39.92 9.85
N ASN A 650 3.64 -39.16 10.94
CA ASN A 650 3.42 -37.70 10.90
C ASN A 650 4.55 -36.87 10.27
N GLY A 651 5.74 -37.45 10.03
CA GLY A 651 6.89 -36.75 9.45
C GLY A 651 6.81 -36.54 7.94
N CYS A 652 5.96 -37.29 7.24
CA CYS A 652 5.93 -37.30 5.78
C CYS A 652 4.63 -36.68 5.20
N PHE A 653 3.55 -36.63 5.99
CA PHE A 653 2.27 -36.04 5.57
C PHE A 653 2.22 -34.54 5.87
N GLN A 654 1.48 -33.79 5.04
CA GLN A 654 1.07 -32.44 5.36
C GLN A 654 -0.29 -32.47 6.07
N PHE A 655 -0.42 -31.72 7.16
CA PHE A 655 -1.63 -31.67 7.97
C PHE A 655 -2.29 -30.30 7.84
N GLN A 656 -3.60 -30.28 7.64
CA GLN A 656 -4.41 -29.07 7.63
C GLN A 656 -5.46 -29.20 8.74
N ASP A 657 -5.25 -28.45 9.81
CA ASP A 657 -6.19 -28.34 10.92
C ASP A 657 -6.87 -26.96 10.86
N ASP A 658 -8.00 -26.87 10.16
CA ASP A 658 -8.75 -25.63 10.11
C ASP A 658 -9.53 -25.47 11.42
N LYS A 659 -9.08 -24.55 12.28
CA LYS A 659 -9.66 -24.27 13.60
C LYS A 659 -11.15 -23.88 13.55
N TYR A 660 -11.68 -23.53 12.38
CA TYR A 660 -13.03 -23.01 12.20
C TYR A 660 -13.92 -23.93 11.36
N THR A 661 -13.38 -25.05 10.87
CA THR A 661 -14.21 -26.12 10.27
C THR A 661 -14.15 -27.36 11.14
N ASN A 662 -15.20 -28.17 11.03
CA ASN A 662 -15.25 -29.49 11.61
C ASN A 662 -14.28 -30.49 10.93
N THR A 663 -13.36 -30.06 10.07
CA THR A 663 -12.51 -30.97 9.29
C THR A 663 -11.04 -30.90 9.68
N PHE A 664 -10.41 -32.06 9.81
CA PHE A 664 -8.97 -32.23 9.97
C PHE A 664 -8.47 -33.04 8.78
N SER A 665 -7.58 -32.47 7.98
CA SER A 665 -7.16 -33.10 6.71
C SER A 665 -5.71 -33.53 6.70
N VAL A 666 -5.45 -34.64 6.01
CA VAL A 666 -4.13 -35.21 5.76
C VAL A 666 -3.87 -35.20 4.26
N VAL A 667 -2.76 -34.60 3.84
CA VAL A 667 -2.37 -34.45 2.44
C VAL A 667 -1.07 -35.20 2.18
N SER A 668 -1.04 -35.97 1.09
CA SER A 668 0.12 -36.76 0.65
C SER A 668 0.38 -36.54 -0.84
N ARG A 669 1.66 -36.41 -1.23
CA ARG A 669 2.03 -36.29 -2.66
C ARG A 669 1.93 -37.64 -3.36
N LEU A 670 1.52 -37.62 -4.62
CA LEU A 670 1.38 -38.78 -5.49
C LEU A 670 2.74 -39.25 -6.06
N GLU A 671 3.68 -39.53 -5.16
CA GLU A 671 5.03 -39.99 -5.51
C GLU A 671 5.23 -41.41 -4.99
N ALA A 672 5.79 -42.30 -5.82
CA ALA A 672 6.02 -43.69 -5.44
C ALA A 672 6.95 -43.78 -4.21
N GLY A 673 6.51 -44.47 -3.16
CA GLY A 673 7.25 -44.60 -1.91
C GLY A 673 7.12 -43.42 -0.94
N ASN A 674 6.61 -42.27 -1.38
CA ASN A 674 6.35 -41.14 -0.49
C ASN A 674 5.22 -41.49 0.49
N CYS A 675 5.46 -41.44 1.79
CA CYS A 675 4.51 -41.86 2.84
C CYS A 675 3.88 -43.26 2.65
N GLY A 676 4.56 -44.19 1.98
CA GLY A 676 3.99 -45.50 1.70
C GLY A 676 2.93 -45.50 0.58
N VAL A 677 2.88 -44.45 -0.25
CA VAL A 677 2.08 -44.43 -1.49
C VAL A 677 2.60 -45.49 -2.45
N GLN A 678 1.71 -46.39 -2.85
CA GLN A 678 1.95 -47.49 -3.78
C GLN A 678 1.22 -47.21 -5.10
N PRO A 679 1.94 -46.90 -6.20
CA PRO A 679 1.34 -46.82 -7.52
C PRO A 679 1.06 -48.23 -8.06
N SER A 680 -0.09 -48.38 -8.71
CA SER A 680 -0.50 -49.58 -9.44
C SER A 680 -1.08 -49.13 -10.78
N GLN A 681 -0.66 -49.74 -11.89
CA GLN A 681 -0.97 -49.25 -13.24
C GLN A 681 -1.70 -50.33 -14.05
N ASN A 682 -2.69 -49.91 -14.86
CA ASN A 682 -3.25 -50.70 -15.95
C ASN A 682 -3.09 -49.96 -17.30
N SER A 683 -3.63 -50.51 -18.40
CA SER A 683 -3.48 -49.96 -19.75
C SER A 683 -4.23 -48.63 -20.00
N THR A 684 -5.09 -48.20 -19.08
CA THR A 684 -5.95 -47.01 -19.25
C THR A 684 -5.84 -46.00 -18.11
N HIS A 685 -5.38 -46.41 -16.92
CA HIS A 685 -5.36 -45.62 -15.70
C HIS A 685 -4.16 -45.97 -14.79
N VAL A 686 -3.72 -44.99 -14.01
CA VAL A 686 -2.78 -45.17 -12.89
C VAL A 686 -3.53 -44.95 -11.58
N LYS A 687 -3.45 -45.93 -10.66
CA LYS A 687 -4.04 -45.88 -9.32
C LYS A 687 -2.95 -45.74 -8.26
N TYR A 688 -3.01 -44.69 -7.45
CA TYR A 688 -2.14 -44.47 -6.30
C TYR A 688 -2.88 -44.81 -5.01
N THR A 689 -2.34 -45.69 -4.18
CA THR A 689 -2.94 -46.12 -2.91
C THR A 689 -2.05 -45.78 -1.72
N SER A 690 -2.63 -45.30 -0.62
CA SER A 690 -1.91 -44.99 0.63
C SER A 690 -2.68 -45.47 1.86
N ASN A 691 -1.96 -45.87 2.91
CA ASN A 691 -2.54 -46.33 4.18
C ASN A 691 -2.22 -45.33 5.29
N LEU A 692 -3.26 -44.73 5.87
CA LEU A 692 -3.17 -43.82 7.01
C LEU A 692 -3.34 -44.62 8.30
N LEU A 693 -2.33 -44.57 9.18
CA LEU A 693 -2.33 -45.26 10.48
C LEU A 693 -2.62 -44.26 11.59
N ILE A 694 -3.79 -44.36 12.21
CA ILE A 694 -4.25 -43.49 13.29
C ILE A 694 -4.08 -44.21 14.63
N LEU A 695 -3.37 -43.55 15.55
CA LEU A 695 -3.18 -43.94 16.93
C LEU A 695 -4.24 -43.24 17.78
N THR A 696 -5.13 -44.00 18.40
CA THR A 696 -6.13 -43.46 19.32
C THR A 696 -5.58 -43.50 20.74
N GLU A 697 -4.79 -42.49 21.11
CA GLU A 697 -4.45 -42.27 22.52
C GLU A 697 -5.53 -41.41 23.16
N ALA A 698 -6.23 -41.95 24.17
CA ALA A 698 -7.20 -41.22 24.96
C ALA A 698 -6.62 -40.94 26.35
N SER A 699 -6.73 -39.70 26.82
CA SER A 699 -6.48 -39.35 28.21
C SER A 699 -7.61 -39.88 29.11
N GLY A 700 -7.44 -41.08 29.71
CA GLY A 700 -8.40 -41.69 30.66
C GLY A 700 -8.13 -43.16 31.05
N ILE A 701 -8.76 -43.64 32.14
CA ILE A 701 -8.34 -44.73 33.06
C ILE A 701 -8.17 -46.17 32.50
N ILE A 702 -8.57 -46.51 31.26
CA ILE A 702 -8.22 -47.81 30.65
C ILE A 702 -8.01 -47.65 29.14
N MET A 703 -6.87 -48.13 28.61
CA MET A 703 -6.56 -48.16 27.17
C MET A 703 -6.35 -49.60 26.67
N ARG A 704 -6.83 -49.89 25.45
CA ARG A 704 -6.29 -50.93 24.58
C ARG A 704 -5.75 -50.21 23.33
N ASN A 705 -4.48 -50.45 22.98
CA ASN A 705 -3.83 -49.86 21.81
C ASN A 705 -4.49 -50.41 20.53
N ASP A 706 -5.53 -49.77 20.05
CA ASP A 706 -6.12 -50.07 18.74
C ASP A 706 -5.59 -49.06 17.71
N THR A 707 -4.97 -49.57 16.65
CA THR A 707 -4.52 -48.79 15.48
C THR A 707 -5.56 -48.89 14.37
N LEU A 708 -6.16 -47.76 13.98
CA LEU A 708 -7.04 -47.71 12.82
C LEU A 708 -6.20 -47.55 11.55
N THR A 709 -6.39 -48.43 10.58
CA THR A 709 -5.79 -48.31 9.24
C THR A 709 -6.85 -47.84 8.25
N VAL A 710 -6.67 -46.66 7.68
CA VAL A 710 -7.55 -46.09 6.66
C VAL A 710 -6.84 -46.10 5.31
N THR A 711 -7.32 -46.90 4.37
CA THR A 711 -6.76 -46.98 3.01
C THR A 711 -7.46 -45.99 2.08
N VAL A 712 -6.69 -45.10 1.45
CA VAL A 712 -7.17 -44.11 0.47
C VAL A 712 -6.58 -44.38 -0.91
N SER A 713 -7.30 -44.07 -2.00
CA SER A 713 -6.81 -44.34 -3.36
C SER A 713 -7.33 -43.37 -4.43
N CYS A 714 -6.45 -42.87 -5.29
CA CYS A 714 -6.76 -41.95 -6.41
C CYS A 714 -6.42 -42.59 -7.77
N VAL A 715 -7.24 -42.37 -8.80
CA VAL A 715 -7.14 -43.01 -10.13
C VAL A 715 -7.12 -41.96 -11.25
N TYR A 716 -6.16 -42.04 -12.19
CA TYR A 716 -5.94 -41.02 -13.25
C TYR A 716 -5.77 -41.60 -14.67
N PRO A 717 -6.26 -40.92 -15.74
CA PRO A 717 -6.03 -41.27 -17.16
C PRO A 717 -4.70 -40.69 -17.74
N LEU A 718 -4.17 -41.20 -18.87
CA LEU A 718 -2.86 -40.78 -19.49
C LEU A 718 -3.01 -40.13 -20.91
N ASP A 719 -2.38 -38.97 -21.23
CA ASP A 719 -2.41 -38.20 -22.53
C ASP A 719 -1.00 -37.66 -22.99
N MET A 720 -0.77 -37.38 -24.29
CA MET A 720 0.50 -37.03 -24.99
C MET A 720 0.94 -35.55 -24.84
N GLN A 721 0.06 -34.57 -25.04
CA GLN A 721 0.39 -33.13 -24.91
C GLN A 721 0.80 -32.76 -23.48
N THR A 722 0.10 -33.33 -22.50
CA THR A 722 0.36 -33.12 -21.06
C THR A 722 1.66 -33.74 -20.58
N SER A 723 2.23 -34.66 -21.36
CA SER A 723 3.43 -35.39 -20.99
C SER A 723 4.70 -34.76 -21.56
N LEU A 724 4.56 -34.03 -22.66
CA LEU A 724 5.61 -33.16 -23.18
C LEU A 724 5.82 -31.92 -22.30
N SER A 725 4.74 -31.31 -21.77
CA SER A 725 4.82 -30.15 -20.87
C SER A 725 5.39 -30.48 -19.49
N GLN A 726 5.36 -31.76 -19.09
CA GLN A 726 5.99 -32.26 -17.86
C GLN A 726 7.48 -32.60 -18.04
N ALA A 727 8.00 -32.66 -19.28
CA ALA A 727 9.39 -33.02 -19.54
C ALA A 727 10.33 -31.81 -19.41
N LEU A 728 11.41 -31.96 -18.64
CA LEU A 728 12.33 -30.86 -18.27
C LEU A 728 13.11 -30.23 -19.44
N LYS A 729 13.34 -30.96 -20.55
CA LYS A 729 13.98 -30.44 -21.79
C LYS A 729 13.78 -31.37 -23.00
N PRO A 730 12.59 -31.46 -23.59
CA PRO A 730 12.29 -32.42 -24.66
C PRO A 730 13.07 -32.09 -25.95
N ILE A 731 13.48 -33.12 -26.69
CA ILE A 731 14.01 -33.01 -28.05
C ILE A 731 12.83 -32.74 -28.98
N LEU A 732 12.49 -31.45 -29.08
CA LEU A 732 11.37 -30.92 -29.83
C LEU A 732 11.87 -30.01 -30.95
N LYS A 733 11.25 -30.12 -32.12
CA LYS A 733 11.40 -29.13 -33.19
C LYS A 733 10.05 -28.59 -33.59
N SER A 734 9.90 -27.27 -33.47
CA SER A 734 8.68 -26.53 -33.76
C SER A 734 8.89 -25.61 -34.94
N LEU A 735 7.89 -25.51 -35.79
CA LEU A 735 7.95 -24.68 -36.98
C LEU A 735 6.61 -24.01 -37.21
N VAL A 736 6.68 -22.80 -37.75
CA VAL A 736 5.52 -21.94 -37.95
C VAL A 736 5.10 -22.02 -39.42
N VAL A 737 3.93 -22.61 -39.64
CA VAL A 737 3.30 -22.82 -40.94
C VAL A 737 2.27 -21.72 -41.18
N ASN A 738 2.46 -20.94 -42.25
CA ASN A 738 1.48 -19.93 -42.67
C ASN A 738 0.59 -20.53 -43.76
N VAL A 739 -0.72 -20.63 -43.51
CA VAL A 739 -1.69 -21.07 -44.51
C VAL A 739 -2.37 -19.83 -45.09
N GLY A 740 -2.19 -19.59 -46.39
CA GLY A 740 -2.71 -18.41 -47.07
C GLY A 740 -4.21 -18.24 -46.87
N GLY A 741 -4.61 -17.20 -46.14
CA GLY A 741 -6.01 -16.80 -45.90
C GLY A 741 -6.63 -17.21 -44.56
N THR A 742 -5.97 -18.00 -43.70
CA THR A 742 -6.59 -18.50 -42.44
C THR A 742 -5.74 -18.35 -41.17
N GLY A 743 -4.47 -17.92 -41.28
CA GLY A 743 -3.63 -17.58 -40.13
C GLY A 743 -2.39 -18.46 -39.97
N GLN A 744 -1.72 -18.32 -38.83
CA GLN A 744 -0.42 -18.90 -38.54
C GLN A 744 -0.55 -20.05 -37.52
N PHE A 745 -0.03 -21.23 -37.86
CA PHE A 745 -0.08 -22.42 -37.02
C PHE A 745 1.33 -22.86 -36.63
N THR A 746 1.53 -23.33 -35.40
CA THR A 746 2.80 -23.95 -34.99
C THR A 746 2.65 -25.47 -35.03
N VAL A 747 3.51 -26.16 -35.76
CA VAL A 747 3.56 -27.63 -35.81
C VAL A 747 4.86 -28.08 -35.15
N SER A 748 4.76 -29.04 -34.24
CA SER A 748 5.88 -29.53 -33.45
C SER A 748 6.07 -31.04 -33.66
N MET A 749 7.32 -31.50 -33.71
CA MET A 749 7.70 -32.90 -33.85
C MET A 749 8.72 -33.32 -32.80
N ALA A 750 8.53 -34.50 -32.20
CA ALA A 750 9.36 -35.05 -31.13
C ALA A 750 9.57 -36.57 -31.27
N LEU A 751 10.62 -37.07 -30.61
CA LEU A 751 10.91 -38.49 -30.45
C LEU A 751 10.52 -38.94 -29.03
N PHE A 752 9.81 -40.06 -28.93
CA PHE A 752 9.24 -40.63 -27.70
C PHE A 752 9.89 -41.98 -27.35
N THR A 753 9.90 -42.30 -26.06
CA THR A 753 10.58 -43.50 -25.52
C THR A 753 9.84 -44.80 -25.81
N ASP A 754 8.53 -44.76 -26.02
CA ASP A 754 7.68 -45.94 -26.22
C ASP A 754 6.44 -45.66 -27.07
N SER A 755 5.67 -46.72 -27.37
CA SER A 755 4.48 -46.70 -28.22
C SER A 755 3.27 -45.96 -27.62
N SER A 756 3.35 -45.48 -26.38
CA SER A 756 2.33 -44.61 -25.79
C SER A 756 2.47 -43.16 -26.27
N TYR A 757 3.61 -42.81 -26.86
CA TYR A 757 3.95 -41.45 -27.30
C TYR A 757 3.84 -40.42 -26.16
N LYS A 758 4.03 -40.86 -24.91
CA LYS A 758 3.84 -40.04 -23.73
C LYS A 758 5.12 -39.31 -23.32
N TYR A 759 6.23 -40.02 -23.18
CA TYR A 759 7.47 -39.45 -22.66
C TYR A 759 8.46 -39.14 -23.79
N PRO A 760 8.72 -37.86 -24.10
CA PRO A 760 9.72 -37.49 -25.10
C PRO A 760 11.14 -37.72 -24.58
N TYR A 761 12.07 -38.06 -25.48
CA TYR A 761 13.49 -38.02 -25.16
C TYR A 761 13.92 -36.57 -24.84
N THR A 762 14.87 -36.42 -23.93
CA THR A 762 15.40 -35.11 -23.50
C THR A 762 16.89 -35.02 -23.78
N GLY A 763 17.42 -33.83 -24.06
CA GLY A 763 18.85 -33.60 -24.33
C GLY A 763 19.17 -33.02 -25.71
N SER A 764 20.43 -33.09 -26.15
CA SER A 764 20.90 -32.62 -27.47
C SER A 764 21.19 -33.76 -28.46
N GLN A 765 21.23 -35.00 -27.98
CA GLN A 765 21.45 -36.23 -28.77
C GLN A 765 20.74 -37.40 -28.10
N VAL A 766 20.36 -38.42 -28.86
CA VAL A 766 19.70 -39.63 -28.34
C VAL A 766 20.58 -40.83 -28.61
N SER A 767 20.84 -41.66 -27.59
CA SER A 767 21.68 -42.86 -27.73
C SER A 767 20.81 -44.12 -27.69
N LEU A 768 20.73 -44.87 -28.80
CA LEU A 768 19.87 -46.06 -28.93
C LEU A 768 20.62 -47.25 -29.52
N SER A 769 20.14 -48.44 -29.19
CA SER A 769 20.56 -49.69 -29.81
C SER A 769 19.77 -49.94 -31.09
N VAL A 770 20.35 -50.66 -32.05
CA VAL A 770 19.66 -51.07 -33.29
C VAL A 770 18.46 -52.00 -33.04
N LYS A 771 18.28 -52.49 -31.80
CA LYS A 771 17.10 -53.27 -31.42
C LYS A 771 15.93 -52.39 -30.98
N ASP A 772 16.19 -51.14 -30.60
CA ASP A 772 15.18 -50.24 -30.05
C ASP A 772 14.27 -49.70 -31.15
N THR A 773 13.03 -49.36 -30.80
CA THR A 773 12.08 -48.74 -31.72
C THR A 773 12.05 -47.23 -31.53
N LEU A 774 12.15 -46.48 -32.62
CA LEU A 774 11.95 -45.05 -32.67
C LEU A 774 10.46 -44.75 -32.75
N TYR A 775 9.92 -43.97 -31.80
CA TYR A 775 8.53 -43.49 -31.82
C TYR A 775 8.50 -41.99 -32.09
N ILE A 776 8.05 -41.58 -33.27
CA ILE A 776 8.09 -40.21 -33.78
C ILE A 776 6.66 -39.66 -33.82
N GLY A 777 6.42 -38.55 -33.12
CA GLY A 777 5.12 -37.89 -33.06
C GLY A 777 5.18 -36.44 -33.54
N ALA A 778 4.16 -36.01 -34.30
CA ALA A 778 3.97 -34.63 -34.74
C ALA A 778 2.58 -34.13 -34.33
N TYR A 779 2.45 -32.87 -33.91
CA TYR A 779 1.16 -32.31 -33.46
C TYR A 779 1.07 -30.79 -33.66
N ILE A 780 -0.16 -30.25 -33.70
CA ILE A 780 -0.44 -28.80 -33.85
C ILE A 780 -0.51 -28.12 -32.49
N GLN A 781 0.25 -27.04 -32.30
CA GLN A 781 0.27 -26.20 -31.10
C GLN A 781 -0.48 -24.87 -31.39
N GLY A 782 -1.74 -24.80 -30.94
CA GLY A 782 -2.58 -23.61 -31.06
C GLY A 782 -3.35 -23.49 -32.39
N GLY A 783 -4.20 -22.46 -32.49
CA GLY A 783 -5.11 -22.20 -33.61
C GLY A 783 -6.52 -22.77 -33.37
N ASP A 784 -7.52 -21.92 -33.59
CA ASP A 784 -8.94 -22.20 -33.31
C ASP A 784 -9.65 -22.64 -34.60
N ASN A 785 -9.52 -23.93 -34.92
CA ASN A 785 -10.39 -24.65 -35.86
C ASN A 785 -10.02 -26.15 -35.87
N SER A 786 -10.98 -27.03 -35.59
CA SER A 786 -10.85 -28.50 -35.67
C SER A 786 -10.74 -29.03 -37.11
N THR A 787 -10.65 -28.14 -38.10
CA THR A 787 -10.67 -28.45 -39.53
C THR A 787 -9.31 -28.80 -40.11
N PHE A 788 -8.20 -28.52 -39.42
CA PHE A 788 -6.85 -28.83 -39.89
C PHE A 788 -6.26 -30.05 -39.18
N VAL A 789 -5.75 -31.00 -39.95
CA VAL A 789 -5.08 -32.22 -39.48
C VAL A 789 -3.62 -32.27 -39.94
N VAL A 790 -2.77 -32.98 -39.18
CA VAL A 790 -1.34 -33.14 -39.52
C VAL A 790 -1.18 -34.20 -40.59
N LEU A 791 -0.49 -33.84 -41.67
CA LEU A 791 -0.12 -34.75 -42.75
C LEU A 791 1.41 -34.83 -42.86
N ILE A 792 1.97 -36.01 -42.64
CA ILE A 792 3.38 -36.32 -42.87
C ILE A 792 3.53 -36.77 -44.32
N LYS A 793 4.06 -35.89 -45.18
CA LYS A 793 4.15 -36.13 -46.64
C LYS A 793 5.39 -36.91 -47.02
N ASN A 794 6.55 -36.49 -46.54
CA ASN A 794 7.81 -37.22 -46.74
C ASN A 794 8.50 -37.32 -45.39
N CYS A 795 9.08 -38.46 -45.07
CA CYS A 795 10.03 -38.54 -43.97
C CYS A 795 11.16 -39.50 -44.33
N TYR A 796 12.40 -39.05 -44.17
CA TYR A 796 13.59 -39.80 -44.55
C TYR A 796 14.73 -39.54 -43.58
N ALA A 797 15.67 -40.49 -43.54
CA ALA A 797 16.86 -40.41 -42.73
C ALA A 797 18.11 -40.16 -43.59
N THR A 798 19.08 -39.46 -43.01
CA THR A 798 20.41 -39.18 -43.60
C THR A 798 21.51 -39.42 -42.57
N PRO A 799 22.76 -39.71 -43.01
CA PRO A 799 23.89 -39.87 -42.09
C PRO A 799 24.48 -38.54 -41.60
N SER A 800 24.14 -37.42 -42.25
CA SER A 800 24.55 -36.07 -41.87
C SER A 800 23.33 -35.19 -41.57
N SER A 801 23.53 -34.07 -40.85
CA SER A 801 22.46 -33.10 -40.56
C SER A 801 21.94 -32.36 -41.79
N ASN A 802 22.55 -32.57 -42.97
CA ASN A 802 22.13 -31.95 -44.22
C ASN A 802 20.95 -32.73 -44.84
N PRO A 803 19.75 -32.14 -44.94
CA PRO A 803 18.58 -32.80 -45.55
C PRO A 803 18.78 -33.14 -47.04
N ASN A 804 19.75 -32.51 -47.70
CA ASN A 804 20.10 -32.75 -49.11
C ASN A 804 21.28 -33.73 -49.30
N ASP A 805 21.60 -34.53 -48.28
CA ASP A 805 22.57 -35.62 -48.42
C ASP A 805 22.20 -36.55 -49.58
N THR A 806 23.20 -37.00 -50.33
CA THR A 806 23.03 -37.96 -51.44
C THR A 806 22.54 -39.32 -50.95
N VAL A 807 22.79 -39.67 -49.68
CA VAL A 807 22.33 -40.91 -49.05
C VAL A 807 21.04 -40.65 -48.27
N LYS A 808 19.90 -41.08 -48.81
CA LYS A 808 18.57 -40.94 -48.18
C LYS A 808 17.85 -42.27 -48.02
N TYR A 809 17.40 -42.55 -46.80
CA TYR A 809 16.53 -43.70 -46.50
C TYR A 809 15.11 -43.23 -46.20
N TYR A 810 14.15 -43.49 -47.10
CA TYR A 810 12.78 -43.02 -46.94
C TYR A 810 11.96 -43.94 -46.02
N LEU A 811 11.43 -43.36 -44.94
CA LEU A 811 10.47 -43.97 -44.03
C LEU A 811 9.03 -43.79 -44.54
N ILE A 812 8.72 -42.56 -44.97
CA ILE A 812 7.47 -42.18 -45.61
C ILE A 812 7.83 -41.45 -46.92
N LYS A 813 7.18 -41.84 -48.02
CA LYS A 813 7.30 -41.17 -49.31
C LYS A 813 5.91 -40.93 -49.89
N ASP A 814 5.63 -39.69 -50.26
CA ASP A 814 4.32 -39.25 -50.78
C ASP A 814 3.14 -39.73 -49.90
N SER A 815 3.28 -39.49 -48.59
CA SER A 815 2.35 -39.82 -47.48
C SER A 815 2.16 -41.32 -47.19
N CYS A 816 2.89 -42.21 -47.87
CA CYS A 816 2.80 -43.65 -47.71
C CYS A 816 4.07 -44.24 -47.07
N PRO A 817 3.94 -45.20 -46.12
CA PRO A 817 5.09 -45.85 -45.51
C PRO A 817 5.83 -46.75 -46.52
N ASN A 818 7.15 -46.85 -46.36
CA ASN A 818 7.97 -47.73 -47.18
C ASN A 818 7.73 -49.20 -46.81
N LYS A 819 7.02 -49.94 -47.69
CA LYS A 819 6.63 -51.35 -47.46
C LYS A 819 7.80 -52.36 -47.53
N GLN A 820 9.00 -51.94 -47.92
CA GLN A 820 10.17 -52.83 -47.94
C GLN A 820 10.70 -53.12 -46.52
N ASP A 821 10.37 -52.27 -45.56
CA ASP A 821 10.76 -52.40 -44.16
C ASP A 821 9.52 -52.68 -43.30
N SER A 822 9.42 -53.91 -42.81
CA SER A 822 8.30 -54.36 -41.98
C SER A 822 8.26 -53.74 -40.59
N THR A 823 9.31 -53.02 -40.19
CA THR A 823 9.38 -52.37 -38.87
C THR A 823 8.70 -51.00 -38.87
N ILE A 824 8.44 -50.43 -40.05
CA ILE A 824 7.77 -49.14 -40.20
C ILE A 824 6.26 -49.31 -39.99
N SER A 825 5.71 -48.60 -39.02
CA SER A 825 4.28 -48.50 -38.78
C SER A 825 3.86 -47.05 -38.61
N VAL A 826 2.72 -46.68 -39.18
CA VAL A 826 2.17 -45.32 -39.10
C VAL A 826 0.77 -45.41 -38.49
N PRO A 827 0.66 -45.42 -37.15
CA PRO A 827 -0.64 -45.52 -36.48
C PRO A 827 -1.59 -44.39 -36.81
N GLN A 828 -1.07 -43.20 -37.17
CA GLN A 828 -1.88 -42.00 -37.38
C GLN A 828 -1.22 -41.06 -38.40
N ASN A 829 -1.90 -40.76 -39.52
CA ASN A 829 -1.47 -39.74 -40.48
C ASN A 829 -2.70 -39.17 -41.22
N GLY A 830 -2.88 -37.85 -41.22
CA GLY A 830 -3.97 -37.18 -41.94
C GLY A 830 -5.38 -37.37 -41.36
N VAL A 831 -5.51 -37.87 -40.12
CA VAL A 831 -6.80 -38.16 -39.45
C VAL A 831 -7.12 -37.28 -38.25
N SER A 832 -6.11 -36.68 -37.62
CA SER A 832 -6.29 -35.85 -36.42
C SER A 832 -5.25 -34.72 -36.37
N ARG A 833 -5.26 -33.94 -35.29
CA ARG A 833 -4.23 -32.93 -35.01
C ARG A 833 -2.88 -33.54 -34.59
N GLU A 834 -2.77 -34.88 -34.55
CA GLU A 834 -1.57 -35.64 -34.26
C GLU A 834 -1.24 -36.62 -35.40
N GLY A 835 0.05 -36.76 -35.70
CA GLY A 835 0.63 -37.77 -36.57
C GLY A 835 1.62 -38.63 -35.80
N ARG A 836 1.58 -39.95 -35.98
CA ARG A 836 2.40 -40.93 -35.26
C ARG A 836 3.05 -41.89 -36.25
N LEU A 837 4.37 -42.04 -36.15
CA LEU A 837 5.22 -42.91 -36.95
C LEU A 837 6.14 -43.68 -36.00
N GLN A 838 6.36 -44.97 -36.26
CA GLN A 838 7.36 -45.76 -35.56
C GLN A 838 8.18 -46.62 -36.53
N VAL A 839 9.46 -46.81 -36.22
CA VAL A 839 10.40 -47.63 -37.01
C VAL A 839 11.48 -48.20 -36.10
N GLN A 840 12.02 -49.39 -36.39
CA GLN A 840 13.16 -49.90 -35.62
C GLN A 840 14.43 -49.10 -35.92
N MET A 841 15.27 -48.85 -34.92
CA MET A 841 16.51 -48.09 -35.05
C MET A 841 17.51 -48.79 -35.98
N PHE A 842 18.24 -48.02 -36.80
CA PHE A 842 19.20 -48.54 -37.78
C PHE A 842 20.47 -47.68 -37.86
N LYS A 843 21.48 -48.17 -38.61
CA LYS A 843 22.73 -47.46 -38.92
C LYS A 843 22.95 -47.46 -40.44
N PHE A 844 23.48 -46.36 -40.97
CA PHE A 844 23.96 -46.33 -42.36
C PHE A 844 25.23 -47.19 -42.52
N VAL A 845 25.35 -47.85 -43.67
CA VAL A 845 26.52 -48.69 -43.98
C VAL A 845 27.72 -47.80 -44.31
N GLY A 846 28.80 -47.93 -43.54
CA GLY A 846 30.05 -47.18 -43.69
C GLY A 846 30.65 -46.77 -42.34
N ASP A 847 31.96 -46.91 -42.19
CA ASP A 847 32.66 -46.63 -40.93
C ASP A 847 32.64 -45.15 -40.52
N ALA A 848 32.28 -44.25 -41.45
CA ALA A 848 32.18 -42.81 -41.22
C ALA A 848 30.79 -42.35 -40.69
N TYR A 849 29.79 -43.24 -40.57
CA TYR A 849 28.40 -42.86 -40.30
C TYR A 849 27.89 -43.37 -38.94
N ASP A 850 28.24 -42.67 -37.86
CA ASP A 850 27.83 -43.04 -36.48
C ASP A 850 26.58 -42.30 -35.97
N SER A 851 26.01 -41.41 -36.79
CA SER A 851 24.81 -40.63 -36.45
C SER A 851 23.72 -40.80 -37.51
N VAL A 852 22.47 -40.77 -37.07
CA VAL A 852 21.28 -40.73 -37.93
C VAL A 852 20.51 -39.44 -37.64
N TYR A 853 20.14 -38.74 -38.70
CA TYR A 853 19.25 -37.57 -38.65
C TYR A 853 17.94 -37.90 -39.38
N ILE A 854 16.82 -37.43 -38.82
CA ILE A 854 15.48 -37.63 -39.39
C ILE A 854 14.97 -36.30 -39.92
N HIS A 855 14.48 -36.30 -41.16
CA HIS A 855 13.94 -35.16 -41.87
C HIS A 855 12.52 -35.49 -42.34
N CYS A 856 11.50 -34.78 -41.84
CA CYS A 856 10.13 -34.94 -42.30
C CYS A 856 9.55 -33.63 -42.86
N ALA A 857 8.88 -33.72 -44.01
CA ALA A 857 8.05 -32.67 -44.59
C ALA A 857 6.62 -32.78 -44.03
N LEU A 858 6.25 -31.82 -43.19
CA LEU A 858 4.94 -31.75 -42.53
C LEU A 858 4.03 -30.75 -43.26
N GLY A 859 2.79 -31.13 -43.50
CA GLY A 859 1.75 -30.26 -44.07
C GLY A 859 0.51 -30.22 -43.20
N LEU A 860 -0.27 -29.14 -43.35
CA LEU A 860 -1.58 -29.00 -42.74
C LEU A 860 -2.64 -29.24 -43.81
N CYS A 861 -3.42 -30.30 -43.64
CA CYS A 861 -4.53 -30.60 -44.55
C CYS A 861 -5.85 -30.13 -43.94
N ASN A 862 -6.63 -29.39 -44.72
CA ASN A 862 -7.97 -28.97 -44.32
C ASN A 862 -8.98 -30.06 -44.70
N THR A 863 -9.64 -30.64 -43.70
CA THR A 863 -10.61 -31.74 -43.85
C THR A 863 -11.91 -31.32 -44.53
N VAL A 864 -12.19 -30.02 -44.62
CA VAL A 864 -13.39 -29.47 -45.26
C VAL A 864 -13.20 -29.33 -46.78
N THR A 865 -12.00 -28.98 -47.24
CA THR A 865 -11.73 -28.70 -48.66
C THR A 865 -11.13 -29.89 -49.42
N GLY A 866 -10.72 -30.97 -48.75
CA GLY A 866 -10.11 -32.12 -49.40
C GLY A 866 -10.05 -33.38 -48.54
N SER A 867 -9.75 -34.52 -49.17
CA SER A 867 -9.44 -35.76 -48.45
C SER A 867 -8.03 -35.65 -47.87
N CYS A 868 -7.89 -35.82 -46.55
CA CYS A 868 -6.60 -35.71 -45.86
C CYS A 868 -5.95 -37.05 -45.53
N VAL A 869 -6.71 -38.15 -45.58
CA VAL A 869 -6.20 -39.49 -45.29
C VAL A 869 -5.57 -40.06 -46.57
N PRO A 870 -4.27 -40.41 -46.56
CA PRO A 870 -3.60 -40.93 -47.75
C PRO A 870 -4.10 -42.33 -48.09
N SER A 871 -4.50 -42.54 -49.35
CA SER A 871 -4.77 -43.87 -49.90
C SER A 871 -3.53 -44.38 -50.63
N CYS A 872 -3.02 -45.54 -50.21
CA CYS A 872 -1.72 -46.07 -50.66
C CYS A 872 -1.90 -47.34 -51.50
N SER A 873 -1.90 -47.20 -52.84
CA SER A 873 -1.83 -48.31 -53.80
C SER A 873 -0.36 -48.67 -54.15
N GLY A 874 0.46 -48.88 -53.12
CA GLY A 874 1.91 -49.11 -53.25
C GLY A 874 2.72 -48.07 -52.48
N ALA A 875 3.88 -47.65 -53.02
CA ALA A 875 4.78 -46.68 -52.39
C ALA A 875 4.47 -45.20 -52.73
N ARG A 876 3.31 -44.91 -53.34
CA ARG A 876 2.87 -43.55 -53.71
C ARG A 876 1.38 -43.39 -53.44
N SER A 877 0.97 -42.22 -52.94
CA SER A 877 -0.44 -41.80 -52.87
C SER A 877 -0.90 -41.07 -54.14
N ALA A 878 -2.21 -40.98 -54.36
CA ALA A 878 -2.78 -40.08 -55.37
C ALA A 878 -2.38 -38.62 -55.05
N ARG A 879 -2.06 -37.83 -56.08
CA ARG A 879 -1.43 -36.50 -55.95
C ARG A 879 -2.24 -35.57 -55.02
N MET A 880 -1.70 -35.29 -53.82
CA MET A 880 -2.21 -34.29 -52.88
C MET A 880 -1.31 -33.05 -52.90
N ASP A 881 -1.84 -31.93 -53.40
CA ASP A 881 -1.17 -30.62 -53.39
C ASP A 881 -1.38 -29.94 -52.03
N VAL A 882 -0.67 -30.43 -51.01
CA VAL A 882 -0.53 -29.78 -49.70
C VAL A 882 0.87 -29.15 -49.62
N GLU A 883 0.92 -27.87 -49.25
CA GLU A 883 2.16 -27.14 -48.95
C GLU A 883 2.80 -27.70 -47.68
N THR A 884 4.09 -28.01 -47.74
CA THR A 884 4.81 -28.69 -46.66
C THR A 884 6.04 -27.95 -46.23
N GLN A 885 6.40 -28.12 -44.97
CA GLN A 885 7.57 -27.51 -44.37
C GLN A 885 8.45 -28.59 -43.72
N ASP A 886 9.76 -28.50 -43.94
CA ASP A 886 10.71 -29.52 -43.49
C ASP A 886 11.11 -29.30 -42.02
N VAL A 887 10.99 -30.36 -41.23
CA VAL A 887 11.39 -30.42 -39.82
C VAL A 887 12.42 -31.52 -39.64
N SER A 888 13.52 -31.19 -38.96
CA SER A 888 14.69 -32.08 -38.85
C SER A 888 15.16 -32.21 -37.40
N PHE A 889 15.39 -33.43 -36.91
CA PHE A 889 15.96 -33.68 -35.58
C PHE A 889 17.01 -34.80 -35.58
N GLY A 890 17.96 -34.70 -34.64
CA GLY A 890 19.14 -35.55 -34.52
C GLY A 890 20.30 -34.76 -33.88
N PRO A 891 21.46 -35.39 -33.60
CA PRO A 891 21.82 -36.76 -33.97
C PRO A 891 21.22 -37.83 -33.06
N ILE A 892 20.85 -38.97 -33.66
CA ILE A 892 20.60 -40.22 -32.96
C ILE A 892 21.85 -41.10 -33.14
N VAL A 893 22.54 -41.40 -32.04
CA VAL A 893 23.83 -42.12 -32.01
C VAL A 893 23.68 -43.50 -31.38
N ARG A 894 24.63 -44.40 -31.63
CA ARG A 894 24.61 -45.75 -31.06
C ARG A 894 25.03 -45.76 -29.59
N SER A 895 24.32 -46.49 -28.74
CA SER A 895 24.80 -46.78 -27.37
C SER A 895 25.84 -47.91 -27.37
N ALA A 896 26.98 -47.70 -26.71
CA ALA A 896 27.97 -48.76 -26.49
C ALA A 896 27.41 -49.80 -25.52
N ALA A 897 27.46 -51.08 -25.89
CA ALA A 897 26.85 -52.15 -25.13
C ALA A 897 27.52 -52.34 -23.76
N SER A 898 26.77 -52.10 -22.68
CA SER A 898 27.08 -52.64 -21.36
C SER A 898 26.09 -53.78 -21.03
N TYR A 899 26.69 -54.93 -20.73
CA TYR A 899 26.05 -56.22 -20.58
C TYR A 899 25.66 -56.45 -19.12
N HIS A 900 24.36 -56.60 -18.84
CA HIS A 900 23.87 -57.35 -17.68
C HIS A 900 22.81 -58.35 -18.18
N GLY A 901 23.27 -59.55 -18.53
CA GLY A 901 22.43 -60.71 -18.82
C GLY A 901 22.05 -61.50 -17.55
N PRO A 902 21.02 -62.37 -17.62
CA PRO A 902 20.14 -62.73 -16.50
C PRO A 902 20.30 -64.20 -16.04
N ILE A 903 19.90 -64.55 -14.81
CA ILE A 903 19.69 -65.96 -14.40
C ILE A 903 18.44 -66.14 -13.49
N SER A 904 17.41 -66.75 -14.11
CA SER A 904 16.32 -67.65 -13.64
C SER A 904 15.52 -67.35 -12.34
N ALA A 905 14.19 -67.52 -12.28
CA ALA A 905 13.41 -68.59 -12.91
C ALA A 905 12.01 -68.14 -13.38
N SER A 906 11.75 -68.45 -14.65
CA SER A 906 10.45 -68.76 -15.26
C SER A 906 10.44 -70.30 -15.45
N THR A 907 9.36 -71.08 -15.50
CA THR A 907 8.03 -70.97 -16.14
C THR A 907 7.19 -72.16 -15.63
N VAL A 908 5.87 -72.24 -15.79
CA VAL A 908 5.15 -72.86 -16.94
C VAL A 908 3.67 -72.88 -16.49
N SER A 909 2.76 -72.09 -17.06
CA SER A 909 1.99 -72.25 -18.31
C SER A 909 0.51 -72.52 -18.00
N ILE A 910 -0.34 -71.81 -18.73
CA ILE A 910 -1.81 -71.92 -18.71
C ILE A 910 -2.24 -73.20 -19.45
N LEU A 911 -3.25 -73.90 -18.93
CA LEU A 911 -4.23 -74.70 -19.69
C LEU A 911 -5.52 -74.88 -18.84
N LEU A 912 -6.64 -74.32 -19.31
CA LEU A 912 -8.03 -74.71 -18.96
C LEU A 912 -8.38 -76.08 -19.65
N PRO A 913 -9.50 -76.82 -19.38
CA PRO A 913 -10.73 -76.53 -18.60
C PRO A 913 -11.33 -77.73 -17.78
N ALA A 914 -12.52 -77.50 -17.17
CA ALA A 914 -13.69 -78.41 -17.04
C ALA A 914 -14.04 -79.12 -15.69
N LEU A 915 -15.21 -78.68 -15.18
CA LEU A 915 -16.39 -79.44 -14.71
C LEU A 915 -16.53 -80.02 -13.27
N LEU A 916 -17.72 -79.73 -12.70
CA LEU A 916 -18.54 -80.48 -11.71
C LEU A 916 -18.04 -80.45 -10.23
N LEU A 917 -18.83 -80.28 -9.15
CA LEU A 917 -20.27 -80.45 -8.88
C LEU A 917 -20.61 -79.90 -7.46
N MET A 918 -21.87 -79.48 -7.29
CA MET A 918 -22.72 -79.39 -6.06
C MET A 918 -22.29 -78.45 -4.92
N VAL A 919 -23.02 -77.37 -4.59
CA VAL A 919 -24.41 -77.22 -4.08
C VAL A 919 -24.58 -77.64 -2.61
N SER A 920 -25.09 -76.67 -1.83
CA SER A 920 -25.91 -76.79 -0.61
C SER A 920 -25.18 -77.28 0.66
N SER A 921 -25.16 -76.49 1.74
CA SER A 921 -26.23 -76.34 2.76
C SER A 921 -25.70 -76.90 4.09
N MET A 922 -25.99 -76.40 5.30
CA MET A 922 -27.01 -75.48 5.77
C MET A 922 -26.80 -75.20 7.27
N PHE A 923 -27.34 -74.05 7.69
CA PHE A 923 -28.02 -73.76 8.96
C PHE A 923 -27.26 -73.79 10.30
N LEU A 924 -27.07 -72.59 10.86
CA LEU A 924 -28.03 -72.00 11.82
C LEU A 924 -28.11 -70.49 11.64
#